data_AF-A0A3B0UHK7-F1
#
_entry.id   AF-A0A3B0UHK7-F1
#
_cell.length_a   1.000
_cell.length_b   1.000
_cell.length_c   1.000
_cell.angle_alpha   90.00
_cell.angle_beta   90.00
_cell.angle_gamma   90.00
#
_symmetry.space_group_name_H-M   'P 1'
#
loop_
_entity.id
_entity.type
_entity.pdbx_description
1 polymer ?
#
loop_
_entity_poly.entity_id
_entity_poly.type
_entity_poly.pdbx_seq_one_letter_code
_entity_poly.pdbx_strand_id
1 'polypeptide(L)'
;MPVLHPIKNINDFCELVGGIRTGKHKGVVRPHKYLLLLTLLNLIEKGVGNHFIFNNELVSEFRNVCENFSFNPKIILLEHPYYHLISSPWWHHCIKKGKENKYNYYIDNKKRFIPNRIKETIDFSYLSDELFVFLSDKNNRKKAIDYLKEKTQEISQKSNLTPANSSPRALKIPSKFPYEQQALQAIVPPLEKKAQFVSNFELYVSGTNEYLECDLVAICSSCITIIELKHWGGEIEILPNNWQANGQYRQDPHKANNYKCKVLKSYLEKEFPYFDIPWVDSVVVLTNPDAIVHNESHPKKATKNPTFAGTDALVKYLNYRISTEPKVLGPNDRKKIADQLWDLTEGPKKKGLKIPGYDILENITQSSERLEFLARIQGLELQTIKRLRVFVTDPTLPADARERQRNRAQTTLRALDQVSNHPNLIRVEPVPNDENLVIEVSDWSDEGTLADVLDRKKREGSKFSVDEAVKIIQGIVAGLSVLHKETVVHRDLRPENILMDGNVPVLMNFDYTYIPDDHGSEYTVLPDSKTLAASPFLAPELYIDGQFSEATDLFSVGVIFYTLLCGKPPFANSMELLDVQNGLTEENISCLQKIGANQAILTLIQSLIRLDRTDRPQEAADIEQQVQELLTKPKEEKPRSTNEPLQPGDSHDVYEIIELIGQGREAQVYSARKIGGQQVALKLFFHEIPRKRIVNEHKHLLLVQSPFILHVYGI
;
A
#
# COMPACT_ATOMS: atom_id res chain seq x y z
N MET A 1 62.12 21.32 17.45
CA MET A 1 60.80 22.00 17.38
C MET A 1 60.62 22.49 15.95
N PRO A 2 59.49 22.23 15.28
CA PRO A 2 59.26 22.85 13.97
C PRO A 2 59.15 24.37 14.19
N VAL A 3 59.89 25.13 13.39
CA VAL A 3 59.86 26.59 13.40
C VAL A 3 58.43 27.01 13.07
N LEU A 4 57.75 27.68 14.01
CA LEU A 4 56.44 28.28 13.77
C LEU A 4 56.62 29.35 12.68
N HIS A 5 56.07 29.11 11.49
CA HIS A 5 55.97 30.15 10.48
C HIS A 5 55.04 31.25 11.04
N PRO A 6 55.46 32.53 11.04
CA PRO A 6 54.62 33.61 11.51
C PRO A 6 53.37 33.72 10.64
N ILE A 7 52.18 33.77 11.26
CA ILE A 7 50.89 33.83 10.56
C ILE A 7 50.68 35.26 10.05
N LYS A 8 51.07 35.51 8.80
CA LYS A 8 51.03 36.83 8.16
C LYS A 8 49.85 36.98 7.20
N ASN A 9 49.34 35.88 6.66
CA ASN A 9 48.26 35.88 5.69
C ASN A 9 47.33 34.65 5.85
N ILE A 10 46.25 34.63 5.09
CA ILE A 10 45.23 33.56 5.14
C ILE A 10 45.78 32.18 4.72
N ASN A 11 46.78 32.12 3.83
CA ASN A 11 47.38 30.85 3.41
C ASN A 11 48.15 30.22 4.58
N ASP A 12 48.88 31.04 5.35
CA ASP A 12 49.59 30.57 6.55
C ASP A 12 48.59 29.96 7.57
N PHE A 13 47.42 30.59 7.74
CA PHE A 13 46.33 30.06 8.55
C PHE A 13 45.78 28.73 7.99
N CYS A 14 45.52 28.67 6.68
CA CYS A 14 45.02 27.47 6.02
C CYS A 14 45.99 26.29 6.13
N GLU A 15 47.30 26.52 6.02
CA GLU A 15 48.33 25.48 6.21
C GLU A 15 48.37 25.00 7.68
N LEU A 16 48.37 25.94 8.62
CA LEU A 16 48.38 25.67 10.06
C LEU A 16 47.17 24.84 10.51
N VAL A 17 45.99 25.13 9.97
CA VAL A 17 44.71 24.51 10.34
C VAL A 17 44.35 23.29 9.48
N GLY A 18 44.83 23.25 8.23
CA GLY A 18 44.66 22.11 7.32
C GLY A 18 45.34 20.84 7.85
N GLY A 19 46.41 20.97 8.63
CA GLY A 19 47.16 19.86 9.23
C GLY A 19 46.59 19.30 10.55
N ILE A 20 45.44 19.79 11.03
CA ILE A 20 44.89 19.33 12.32
C ILE A 20 44.46 17.87 12.23
N ARG A 21 45.09 17.01 13.05
CA ARG A 21 44.68 15.61 13.19
C ARG A 21 43.31 15.51 13.87
N THR A 22 42.31 15.05 13.13
CA THR A 22 40.99 14.69 13.65
C THR A 22 40.95 13.22 14.04
N GLY A 23 40.41 12.92 15.23
CA GLY A 23 40.17 11.55 15.69
C GLY A 23 39.08 10.83 14.88
N LYS A 24 39.19 9.49 14.84
CA LYS A 24 38.19 8.57 14.27
C LYS A 24 37.37 7.91 15.39
N HIS A 25 36.08 7.73 15.18
CA HIS A 25 35.23 6.93 16.07
C HIS A 25 34.46 5.91 15.23
N LYS A 26 34.58 4.61 15.54
CA LYS A 26 33.98 3.52 14.74
C LYS A 26 34.36 3.61 13.25
N GLY A 27 35.62 3.93 12.95
CA GLY A 27 36.13 4.07 11.57
C GLY A 27 35.86 5.42 10.90
N VAL A 28 35.02 6.27 11.51
CA VAL A 28 34.53 7.51 10.90
C VAL A 28 35.29 8.74 11.42
N VAL A 29 35.82 9.56 10.52
CA VAL A 29 36.54 10.82 10.82
C VAL A 29 35.54 11.91 11.22
N ARG A 30 35.78 12.65 12.31
CA ARG A 30 34.85 13.70 12.81
C ARG A 30 35.49 15.09 12.83
N PRO A 31 34.78 16.18 12.46
CA PRO A 31 35.36 17.53 12.39
C PRO A 31 35.39 18.29 13.74
N HIS A 32 35.32 17.60 14.87
CA HIS A 32 35.21 18.18 16.24
C HIS A 32 36.20 19.30 16.57
N LYS A 33 37.44 19.25 16.08
CA LYS A 33 38.45 20.30 16.30
C LYS A 33 38.16 21.57 15.46
N TYR A 34 37.68 21.39 14.23
CA TYR A 34 37.24 22.51 13.37
C TYR A 34 35.99 23.19 13.92
N LEU A 35 35.05 22.41 14.48
CA LEU A 35 33.88 22.94 15.16
C LEU A 35 34.27 23.80 16.36
N LEU A 36 35.27 23.38 17.16
CA LEU A 36 35.77 24.19 18.28
C LEU A 36 36.40 25.50 17.77
N LEU A 37 37.24 25.45 16.75
CA LEU A 37 37.82 26.66 16.14
C LEU A 37 36.74 27.65 15.69
N LEU A 38 35.68 27.18 15.00
CA LEU A 38 34.54 28.00 14.61
C LEU A 38 33.85 28.64 15.82
N THR A 39 33.65 27.88 16.90
CA THR A 39 33.13 28.39 18.17
C THR A 39 33.99 29.51 18.74
N LEU A 40 35.31 29.36 18.74
CA LEU A 40 36.24 30.39 19.23
C LEU A 40 36.15 31.66 18.38
N LEU A 41 36.06 31.54 17.06
CA LEU A 41 35.92 32.70 16.16
C LEU A 41 34.60 33.46 16.40
N ASN A 42 33.49 32.75 16.64
CA ASN A 42 32.22 33.36 17.00
C ASN A 42 32.32 34.11 18.33
N LEU A 43 33.05 33.58 19.32
CA LEU A 43 33.26 34.25 20.60
C LEU A 43 34.14 35.50 20.45
N ILE A 44 35.19 35.44 19.63
CA ILE A 44 36.01 36.63 19.30
C ILE A 44 35.16 37.70 18.64
N GLU A 45 34.25 37.32 17.72
CA GLU A 45 33.32 38.25 17.09
C GLU A 45 32.34 38.88 18.09
N LYS A 46 31.97 38.15 19.15
CA LYS A 46 31.16 38.65 20.28
C LYS A 46 31.97 39.48 21.30
N GLY A 47 33.26 39.71 21.05
CA GLY A 47 34.13 40.53 21.90
C GLY A 47 34.85 39.77 23.02
N VAL A 48 34.81 38.43 23.00
CA VAL A 48 35.59 37.61 23.94
C VAL A 48 37.08 37.69 23.57
N GLY A 49 37.92 38.04 24.53
CA GLY A 49 39.38 38.09 24.34
C GLY A 49 40.02 36.70 24.21
N ASN A 50 41.35 36.62 24.23
CA ASN A 50 42.10 35.38 24.04
C ASN A 50 42.03 34.38 25.22
N HIS A 51 41.05 34.51 26.12
CA HIS A 51 40.91 33.70 27.33
C HIS A 51 39.59 32.91 27.27
N PHE A 52 39.66 31.66 26.83
CA PHE A 52 38.48 30.81 26.64
C PHE A 52 38.28 29.86 27.83
N ILE A 53 37.28 30.14 28.66
CA ILE A 53 36.96 29.36 29.86
C ILE A 53 35.98 28.22 29.51
N PHE A 54 36.19 27.02 30.07
CA PHE A 54 35.25 25.90 29.93
C PHE A 54 33.99 26.10 30.79
N ASN A 55 33.12 27.01 30.37
CA ASN A 55 31.91 27.43 31.06
C ASN A 55 30.65 27.15 30.21
N ASN A 56 29.47 27.54 30.72
CA ASN A 56 28.21 27.33 30.03
C ASN A 56 28.10 28.16 28.74
N GLU A 57 28.78 29.31 28.65
CA GLU A 57 28.81 30.15 27.45
C GLU A 57 29.53 29.44 26.30
N LEU A 58 30.75 28.95 26.54
CA LEU A 58 31.50 28.16 25.55
C LEU A 58 30.75 26.88 25.16
N VAL A 59 30.15 26.18 26.14
CA VAL A 59 29.34 24.98 25.87
C VAL A 59 28.12 25.30 25.01
N SER A 60 27.44 26.42 25.27
CA SER A 60 26.27 26.83 24.52
C SER A 60 26.64 27.27 23.11
N GLU A 61 27.71 28.05 22.94
CA GLU A 61 28.18 28.45 21.63
C GLU A 61 28.68 27.25 20.81
N PHE A 62 29.37 26.31 21.46
CA PHE A 62 29.80 25.07 20.78
C PHE A 62 28.60 24.22 20.38
N ARG A 63 27.56 24.16 21.21
CA ARG A 63 26.31 23.49 20.85
C ARG A 63 25.64 24.18 19.67
N ASN A 64 25.55 25.51 19.65
CA ASN A 64 25.02 26.28 18.53
C ASN A 64 25.81 26.02 17.24
N VAL A 65 27.14 25.99 17.30
CA VAL A 65 27.99 25.66 16.13
C VAL A 65 27.75 24.21 15.71
N CYS A 66 27.67 23.25 16.63
CA CYS A 66 27.32 21.87 16.28
C CYS A 66 25.95 21.79 15.60
N GLU A 67 24.94 22.49 16.12
CA GLU A 67 23.58 22.55 15.57
C GLU A 67 23.56 23.20 14.18
N ASN A 68 24.31 24.29 13.97
CA ASN A 68 24.45 24.96 12.67
C ASN A 68 25.06 24.05 11.59
N PHE A 69 25.86 23.06 11.98
CA PHE A 69 26.40 22.03 11.08
C PHE A 69 25.68 20.68 11.23
N SER A 70 24.57 20.65 11.97
CA SER A 70 23.72 19.48 12.23
C SER A 70 24.43 18.27 12.84
N PHE A 71 25.45 18.51 13.65
CA PHE A 71 26.05 17.51 14.50
C PHE A 71 25.28 17.38 15.81
N ASN A 72 25.00 16.14 16.23
CA ASN A 72 24.41 15.90 17.54
C ASN A 72 25.44 16.26 18.65
N PRO A 73 25.17 17.28 19.48
CA PRO A 73 26.09 17.71 20.53
C PRO A 73 26.23 16.67 21.67
N LYS A 74 25.33 15.67 21.73
CA LYS A 74 25.48 14.51 22.63
C LYS A 74 26.50 13.49 22.13
N ILE A 75 26.86 13.54 20.84
CA ILE A 75 27.82 12.63 20.18
C ILE A 75 29.20 13.30 20.03
N ILE A 76 29.23 14.61 19.78
CA ILE A 76 30.46 15.42 19.75
C ILE A 76 30.55 16.20 21.07
N LEU A 77 31.27 15.62 22.02
CA LEU A 77 31.43 16.17 23.35
C LEU A 77 32.55 17.23 23.37
N LEU A 78 32.23 18.48 23.75
CA LEU A 78 33.15 19.63 23.73
C LEU A 78 34.47 19.38 24.47
N GLU A 79 34.44 18.64 25.59
CA GLU A 79 35.65 18.34 26.36
C GLU A 79 36.72 17.61 25.53
N HIS A 80 36.31 16.88 24.49
CA HIS A 80 37.22 16.13 23.63
C HIS A 80 38.06 17.05 22.74
N PRO A 81 37.51 17.89 21.82
CA PRO A 81 38.31 18.85 21.09
C PRO A 81 38.99 19.87 22.01
N TYR A 82 38.36 20.30 23.11
CA TYR A 82 38.94 21.31 24.01
C TYR A 82 40.29 20.87 24.58
N TYR A 83 40.42 19.58 24.96
CA TYR A 83 41.69 19.02 25.42
C TYR A 83 42.60 18.58 24.26
N HIS A 84 42.08 17.83 23.29
CA HIS A 84 42.92 17.23 22.25
C HIS A 84 43.47 18.23 21.22
N LEU A 85 43.02 19.49 21.24
CA LEU A 85 43.60 20.55 20.42
C LEU A 85 45.01 20.96 20.90
N ILE A 86 45.44 20.56 22.11
CA ILE A 86 46.82 20.79 22.59
C ILE A 86 47.88 20.07 21.74
N SER A 87 47.48 19.11 20.90
CA SER A 87 48.37 18.55 19.87
C SER A 87 48.83 19.59 18.85
N SER A 88 48.13 20.72 18.77
CA SER A 88 48.45 21.85 17.91
C SER A 88 49.33 22.85 18.68
N PRO A 89 50.41 23.37 18.06
CA PRO A 89 51.37 24.24 18.74
C PRO A 89 50.81 25.64 19.09
N TRP A 90 49.59 25.96 18.66
CA TRP A 90 48.94 27.27 18.79
C TRP A 90 47.77 27.28 19.77
N TRP A 91 47.47 26.15 20.46
CA TRP A 91 46.43 26.05 21.47
C TRP A 91 47.03 25.64 22.81
N HIS A 92 46.82 26.46 23.84
CA HIS A 92 47.48 26.32 25.13
C HIS A 92 46.48 26.29 26.28
N HIS A 93 46.82 25.56 27.35
CA HIS A 93 46.06 25.52 28.59
C HIS A 93 46.80 26.29 29.68
N CYS A 94 46.14 27.26 30.30
CA CYS A 94 46.60 27.87 31.55
C CYS A 94 46.14 26.98 32.71
N ILE A 95 47.09 26.36 33.40
CA ILE A 95 46.79 25.45 34.52
C ILE A 95 46.50 26.28 35.77
N LYS A 96 45.47 25.88 36.54
CA LYS A 96 45.17 26.49 37.84
C LYS A 96 46.35 26.30 38.79
N LYS A 97 46.73 27.38 39.47
CA LYS A 97 47.83 27.39 40.45
C LYS A 97 47.66 26.25 41.47
N GLY A 98 48.68 25.40 41.61
CA GLY A 98 48.69 24.26 42.54
C GLY A 98 48.00 22.99 42.03
N LYS A 99 47.56 22.96 40.76
CA LYS A 99 46.95 21.79 40.10
C LYS A 99 47.86 21.13 39.06
N GLU A 100 49.10 21.59 38.91
CA GLU A 100 50.08 21.14 37.92
C GLU A 100 50.36 19.65 38.04
N ASN A 101 50.62 19.15 39.27
CA ASN A 101 50.84 17.72 39.51
C ASN A 101 49.63 16.87 39.13
N LYS A 102 48.41 17.38 39.37
CA LYS A 102 47.16 16.65 39.08
C LYS A 102 46.84 16.67 37.58
N TYR A 103 47.13 17.78 36.92
CA TYR A 103 47.06 17.92 35.47
C TYR A 103 48.04 16.96 34.77
N ASN A 104 49.31 16.98 35.16
CA ASN A 104 50.34 16.07 34.63
C ASN A 104 49.98 14.61 34.90
N TYR A 105 49.49 14.28 36.11
CA TYR A 105 49.00 12.93 36.41
C TYR A 105 47.89 12.46 35.45
N TYR A 106 46.96 13.33 35.06
CA TYR A 106 45.93 12.97 34.08
C TYR A 106 46.52 12.73 32.68
N ILE A 107 47.50 13.52 32.28
CA ILE A 107 48.19 13.37 30.99
C ILE A 107 49.01 12.08 30.97
N ASP A 108 49.92 11.92 31.93
CA ASP A 108 50.89 10.81 32.00
C ASP A 108 50.18 9.46 32.05
N ASN A 109 49.03 9.40 32.73
CA ASN A 109 48.22 8.19 32.85
C ASN A 109 47.08 8.09 31.82
N LYS A 110 47.13 8.89 30.74
CA LYS A 110 46.15 8.88 29.63
C LYS A 110 44.69 8.93 30.12
N LYS A 111 44.42 9.65 31.21
CA LYS A 111 43.07 9.78 31.76
C LYS A 111 42.26 10.70 30.85
N ARG A 112 41.07 10.26 30.44
CA ARG A 112 40.13 11.10 29.66
C ARG A 112 39.80 12.39 30.42
N PHE A 113 39.99 13.54 29.78
CA PHE A 113 39.58 14.84 30.33
C PHE A 113 38.07 15.03 30.20
N ILE A 114 37.31 14.51 31.16
CA ILE A 114 35.87 14.79 31.32
C ILE A 114 35.66 16.22 31.87
N PRO A 115 34.46 16.82 31.75
CA PRO A 115 34.21 18.21 32.16
C PRO A 115 34.71 18.58 33.56
N ASN A 116 34.54 17.69 34.55
CA ASN A 116 35.00 17.94 35.92
C ASN A 116 36.53 18.04 36.04
N ARG A 117 37.28 17.26 35.25
CA ARG A 117 38.75 17.29 35.26
C ARG A 117 39.29 18.56 34.60
N ILE A 118 38.65 19.00 33.52
CA ILE A 118 38.97 20.28 32.87
C ILE A 118 38.74 21.42 33.86
N LYS A 119 37.54 21.52 34.44
CA LYS A 119 37.19 22.57 35.41
C LYS A 119 38.06 22.55 36.68
N GLU A 120 38.53 21.37 37.09
CA GLU A 120 39.41 21.23 38.25
C GLU A 120 40.84 21.74 37.99
N THR A 121 41.37 21.55 36.79
CA THR A 121 42.82 21.70 36.51
C THR A 121 43.17 22.86 35.57
N ILE A 122 42.27 23.23 34.65
CA ILE A 122 42.50 24.28 33.66
C ILE A 122 41.70 25.51 34.06
N ASP A 123 42.36 26.67 34.09
CA ASP A 123 41.73 27.95 34.38
C ASP A 123 41.05 28.51 33.13
N PHE A 124 41.83 28.66 32.07
CA PHE A 124 41.37 29.02 30.73
C PHE A 124 42.31 28.42 29.68
N SER A 125 41.88 28.46 28.42
CA SER A 125 42.71 28.12 27.28
C SER A 125 42.85 29.32 26.36
N TYR A 126 43.94 29.39 25.60
CA TYR A 126 44.24 30.54 24.74
C TYR A 126 44.90 30.10 23.44
N LEU A 127 44.70 30.90 22.39
CA LEU A 127 45.43 30.78 21.14
C LEU A 127 46.80 31.44 21.30
N SER A 128 47.82 31.01 20.55
CA SER A 128 49.08 31.76 20.47
C SER A 128 48.82 33.22 20.08
N ASP A 129 49.56 34.17 20.64
CA ASP A 129 49.32 35.61 20.42
C ASP A 129 49.30 35.99 18.94
N GLU A 130 50.20 35.43 18.14
CA GLU A 130 50.25 35.66 16.68
C GLU A 130 48.93 35.25 15.99
N LEU A 131 48.41 34.07 16.30
CA LEU A 131 47.14 33.56 15.76
C LEU A 131 45.95 34.41 16.25
N PHE A 132 45.94 34.80 17.52
CA PHE A 132 44.86 35.63 18.06
C PHE A 132 44.84 37.02 17.42
N VAL A 133 46.00 37.66 17.24
CA VAL A 133 46.12 38.96 16.58
C VAL A 133 45.64 38.87 15.12
N PHE A 134 46.06 37.83 14.39
CA PHE A 134 45.60 37.59 13.02
C PHE A 134 44.07 37.44 12.93
N LEU A 135 43.47 36.66 13.84
CA LEU A 135 42.02 36.41 13.89
C LEU A 135 41.19 37.56 14.49
N SER A 136 41.84 38.54 15.12
CA SER A 136 41.18 39.75 15.62
C SER A 136 40.79 40.70 14.49
N ASP A 137 41.54 40.69 13.38
CA ASP A 137 41.16 41.39 12.15
C ASP A 137 39.86 40.82 11.54
N LYS A 138 38.91 41.70 11.23
CA LYS A 138 37.57 41.31 10.76
C LYS A 138 37.61 40.60 9.41
N ASN A 139 38.47 41.03 8.49
CA ASN A 139 38.56 40.44 7.16
C ASN A 139 39.25 39.07 7.19
N ASN A 140 40.34 38.95 7.95
CA ASN A 140 41.02 37.68 8.16
C ASN A 140 40.13 36.67 8.88
N ARG A 141 39.40 37.10 9.93
CA ARG A 141 38.43 36.25 10.63
C ARG A 141 37.33 35.73 9.70
N LYS A 142 36.76 36.58 8.86
CA LYS A 142 35.74 36.16 7.89
C LYS A 142 36.28 35.08 6.95
N LYS A 143 37.47 35.30 6.37
CA LYS A 143 38.13 34.31 5.51
C LYS A 143 38.44 33.00 6.24
N ALA A 144 38.87 33.08 7.50
CA ALA A 144 39.13 31.93 8.35
C ALA A 144 37.83 31.14 8.64
N ILE A 145 36.73 31.81 8.92
CA ILE A 145 35.40 31.18 9.11
C ILE A 145 34.97 30.45 7.84
N ASP A 146 35.12 31.07 6.67
CA ASP A 146 34.72 30.48 5.38
C ASP A 146 35.56 29.22 5.08
N TYR A 147 36.88 29.28 5.29
CA TYR A 147 37.76 28.11 5.15
C TYR A 147 37.40 26.97 6.11
N LEU A 148 37.15 27.30 7.38
CA LEU A 148 36.77 26.31 8.40
C LEU A 148 35.42 25.65 8.08
N LYS A 149 34.46 26.41 7.54
CA LYS A 149 33.17 25.88 7.04
C LYS A 149 33.40 24.87 5.92
N GLU A 150 34.21 25.22 4.93
CA GLU A 150 34.55 24.35 3.80
C GLU A 150 35.22 23.05 4.29
N LYS A 151 36.25 23.14 5.14
CA LYS A 151 36.93 21.96 5.70
C LYS A 151 36.03 21.08 6.54
N THR A 152 35.14 21.69 7.33
CA THR A 152 34.14 20.96 8.10
C THR A 152 33.22 20.18 7.17
N GLN A 153 32.75 20.79 6.08
CA GLN A 153 31.91 20.12 5.07
C GLN A 153 32.65 19.01 4.32
N GLU A 154 33.91 19.23 3.92
CA GLU A 154 34.74 18.23 3.23
C GLU A 154 34.93 16.96 4.07
N ILE A 155 35.26 17.11 5.37
CA ILE A 155 35.41 15.99 6.30
C ILE A 155 34.08 15.26 6.50
N SER A 156 32.98 16.02 6.54
CA SER A 156 31.62 15.49 6.69
C SER A 156 31.23 14.62 5.49
N GLN A 157 31.49 15.09 4.27
CA GLN A 157 31.26 14.32 3.03
C GLN A 157 32.12 13.05 2.96
N LYS A 158 33.41 13.13 3.29
CA LYS A 158 34.35 11.98 3.25
C LYS A 158 34.07 10.91 4.31
N SER A 159 33.28 11.24 5.34
CA SER A 159 33.03 10.36 6.48
C SER A 159 31.63 9.73 6.48
N ASN A 160 30.82 9.94 5.44
CA ASN A 160 29.38 9.66 5.45
C ASN A 160 28.62 10.29 6.64
N LEU A 161 29.25 11.23 7.35
CA LEU A 161 28.58 12.11 8.31
C LEU A 161 28.10 13.31 7.52
N THR A 162 27.02 13.18 6.77
CA THR A 162 26.44 14.30 6.02
C THR A 162 26.15 15.48 6.95
N PRO A 163 26.66 16.70 6.67
CA PRO A 163 26.14 17.91 7.30
C PRO A 163 24.71 18.07 6.81
N ALA A 164 23.77 18.33 7.70
CA ALA A 164 22.38 18.41 7.28
C ALA A 164 22.15 19.70 6.46
N ASN A 165 22.20 19.55 5.15
CA ASN A 165 20.99 19.82 4.38
C ASN A 165 19.95 18.82 4.90
N SER A 166 19.23 19.16 5.98
CA SER A 166 18.25 18.24 6.53
C SER A 166 17.05 18.26 5.61
N SER A 167 17.04 17.36 4.63
CA SER A 167 15.78 16.71 4.31
C SER A 167 15.18 16.24 5.65
N PRO A 168 13.93 16.62 5.99
CA PRO A 168 13.24 16.20 7.20
C PRO A 168 13.50 14.73 7.57
N ARG A 169 13.44 14.32 8.84
CA ARG A 169 13.69 12.92 9.25
C ARG A 169 12.84 11.91 8.43
N ALA A 170 11.61 12.30 8.07
CA ALA A 170 10.71 11.57 7.16
C ALA A 170 11.19 11.43 5.70
N LEU A 171 12.23 12.13 5.27
CA LEU A 171 12.82 11.98 3.94
C LEU A 171 14.12 11.17 3.95
N LYS A 172 14.60 10.76 5.13
CA LYS A 172 15.88 10.03 5.28
C LYS A 172 15.76 8.54 5.01
N ILE A 173 14.56 7.97 5.19
CA ILE A 173 14.28 6.60 4.79
C ILE A 173 13.72 6.65 3.37
N PRO A 174 14.46 6.15 2.37
CA PRO A 174 13.96 6.12 1.00
C PRO A 174 12.79 5.14 0.91
N SER A 175 11.70 5.55 0.25
CA SER A 175 10.66 4.60 -0.18
C SER A 175 11.24 3.63 -1.22
N LYS A 176 10.69 2.41 -1.27
CA LYS A 176 10.96 1.44 -2.33
C LYS A 176 10.42 1.90 -3.69
N PHE A 177 9.47 2.84 -3.67
CA PHE A 177 8.78 3.34 -4.84
C PHE A 177 9.19 4.80 -5.15
N PRO A 178 9.72 5.11 -6.34
CA PRO A 178 10.18 6.46 -6.68
C PRO A 178 9.11 7.54 -6.58
N TYR A 179 7.85 7.21 -6.93
CA TYR A 179 6.74 8.16 -6.88
C TYR A 179 6.34 8.55 -5.44
N GLU A 180 6.44 7.62 -4.49
CA GLU A 180 6.22 7.91 -3.07
C GLU A 180 7.31 8.85 -2.55
N GLN A 181 8.57 8.60 -2.92
CA GLN A 181 9.67 9.48 -2.52
C GLN A 181 9.47 10.91 -3.03
N GLN A 182 8.99 11.07 -4.27
CA GLN A 182 8.65 12.38 -4.84
C GLN A 182 7.49 13.05 -4.09
N ALA A 183 6.43 12.30 -3.80
CA ALA A 183 5.29 12.81 -3.04
C ALA A 183 5.70 13.26 -1.63
N LEU A 184 6.53 12.48 -0.92
CA LEU A 184 7.09 12.85 0.38
C LEU A 184 7.89 14.17 0.29
N GLN A 185 8.72 14.33 -0.75
CA GLN A 185 9.47 15.57 -0.99
C GLN A 185 8.57 16.79 -1.28
N ALA A 186 7.38 16.58 -1.84
CA ALA A 186 6.42 17.65 -2.06
C ALA A 186 5.60 17.99 -0.80
N ILE A 187 5.29 17.01 0.05
CA ILE A 187 4.41 17.19 1.22
C ILE A 187 5.17 17.73 2.44
N VAL A 188 6.33 17.15 2.74
CA VAL A 188 6.98 17.34 4.06
C VAL A 188 7.65 18.71 4.21
N PRO A 189 8.49 19.21 3.27
CA PRO A 189 9.18 20.49 3.44
C PRO A 189 8.25 21.71 3.64
N PRO A 190 7.12 21.86 2.93
CA PRO A 190 6.20 22.98 3.15
C PRO A 190 5.57 23.03 4.55
N LEU A 191 5.54 21.89 5.26
CA LEU A 191 4.84 21.72 6.53
C LEU A 191 5.77 21.44 7.72
N GLU A 192 7.07 21.29 7.50
CA GLU A 192 8.05 20.85 8.52
C GLU A 192 8.09 21.73 9.77
N LYS A 193 7.79 23.03 9.64
CA LYS A 193 7.76 23.98 10.76
C LYS A 193 6.46 23.91 11.58
N LYS A 194 5.41 23.30 11.03
CA LYS A 194 4.05 23.29 11.58
C LYS A 194 3.63 21.90 12.10
N ALA A 195 4.17 20.84 11.51
CA ALA A 195 3.85 19.45 11.84
C ALA A 195 5.12 18.62 12.07
N GLN A 196 4.97 17.43 12.63
CA GLN A 196 6.00 16.38 12.61
C GLN A 196 5.56 15.27 11.68
N PHE A 197 6.52 14.57 11.08
CA PHE A 197 6.26 13.53 10.09
C PHE A 197 7.05 12.27 10.39
N VAL A 198 6.40 11.13 10.18
CA VAL A 198 6.98 9.79 10.24
C VAL A 198 6.57 9.07 8.96
N SER A 199 7.53 8.63 8.15
CA SER A 199 7.28 7.96 6.87
C SER A 199 7.72 6.52 6.91
N ASN A 200 7.18 5.70 6.00
CA ASN A 200 7.49 4.27 5.89
C ASN A 200 7.40 3.57 7.26
N PHE A 201 6.33 3.88 8.00
CA PHE A 201 6.14 3.46 9.38
C PHE A 201 5.36 2.15 9.43
N GLU A 202 5.88 1.15 10.14
CA GLU A 202 5.20 -0.12 10.39
C GLU A 202 4.57 -0.10 11.79
N LEU A 203 3.24 -0.04 11.84
CA LEU A 203 2.48 0.00 13.08
C LEU A 203 2.19 -1.41 13.58
N TYR A 204 2.69 -1.75 14.78
CA TYR A 204 2.47 -3.05 15.40
C TYR A 204 1.07 -3.19 16.01
N VAL A 205 0.37 -4.27 15.65
CA VAL A 205 -0.94 -4.63 16.21
C VAL A 205 -0.76 -5.73 17.25
N SER A 206 -0.81 -5.35 18.53
CA SER A 206 -0.53 -6.28 19.64
C SER A 206 -1.48 -7.48 19.75
N GLY A 207 -2.70 -7.37 19.22
CA GLY A 207 -3.68 -8.46 19.22
C GLY A 207 -3.41 -9.53 18.16
N THR A 208 -2.78 -9.17 17.04
CA THR A 208 -2.64 -10.03 15.86
C THR A 208 -1.16 -10.34 15.54
N ASN A 209 -0.23 -9.68 16.24
CA ASN A 209 1.22 -9.74 16.04
C ASN A 209 1.67 -9.29 14.62
N GLU A 210 0.87 -8.43 14.00
CA GLU A 210 1.07 -7.90 12.66
C GLU A 210 1.70 -6.51 12.64
N TYR A 211 2.21 -6.14 11.47
CA TYR A 211 2.69 -4.79 11.17
C TYR A 211 1.90 -4.21 10.00
N LEU A 212 1.28 -3.05 10.21
CA LEU A 212 0.56 -2.30 9.18
C LEU A 212 1.48 -1.22 8.62
N GLU A 213 1.76 -1.26 7.32
CA GLU A 213 2.56 -0.25 6.66
C GLU A 213 1.77 1.06 6.50
N CYS A 214 2.37 2.17 6.92
CA CYS A 214 1.85 3.53 6.79
C CYS A 214 2.85 4.36 5.97
N ASP A 215 2.42 4.88 4.81
CA ASP A 215 3.30 5.66 3.92
C ASP A 215 3.79 6.94 4.60
N LEU A 216 2.86 7.70 5.19
CA LEU A 216 3.16 8.93 5.91
C LEU A 216 2.17 9.19 7.04
N VAL A 217 2.68 9.45 8.23
CA VAL A 217 1.91 9.96 9.37
C VAL A 217 2.27 11.43 9.58
N ALA A 218 1.26 12.29 9.55
CA ALA A 218 1.39 13.71 9.88
C ALA A 218 0.83 13.98 11.28
N ILE A 219 1.63 14.60 12.13
CA ILE A 219 1.28 14.95 13.51
C ILE A 219 1.20 16.48 13.58
N CYS A 220 -0.02 16.99 13.56
CA CYS A 220 -0.34 18.42 13.56
C CYS A 220 -0.77 18.89 14.96
N SER A 221 -0.98 20.19 15.15
CA SER A 221 -1.44 20.73 16.43
C SER A 221 -2.89 20.38 16.77
N SER A 222 -3.73 20.13 15.76
CA SER A 222 -5.17 19.86 15.93
C SER A 222 -5.59 18.45 15.52
N CYS A 223 -4.74 17.72 14.80
CA CYS A 223 -5.05 16.38 14.30
C CYS A 223 -3.80 15.53 14.12
N ILE A 224 -4.01 14.22 14.05
CA ILE A 224 -3.05 13.24 13.55
C ILE A 224 -3.66 12.63 12.30
N THR A 225 -2.86 12.38 11.27
CA THR A 225 -3.38 11.90 9.98
C THR A 225 -2.50 10.81 9.43
N ILE A 226 -3.09 9.69 9.03
CA ILE A 226 -2.42 8.67 8.21
C ILE A 226 -2.75 8.97 6.75
N ILE A 227 -1.71 9.34 6.00
CA ILE A 227 -1.76 9.71 4.60
C ILE A 227 -1.32 8.49 3.79
N GLU A 228 -2.26 7.92 3.04
CA GLU A 228 -2.03 6.85 2.08
C GLU A 228 -1.75 7.45 0.70
N LEU A 229 -0.64 7.05 0.07
CA LEU A 229 -0.20 7.51 -1.24
C LEU A 229 -0.56 6.45 -2.30
N LYS A 230 -1.37 6.82 -3.28
CA LYS A 230 -1.68 5.95 -4.43
C LYS A 230 -1.17 6.60 -5.71
N HIS A 231 -0.58 5.80 -6.61
CA HIS A 231 0.01 6.29 -7.87
C HIS A 231 -0.74 5.74 -9.09
N TRP A 232 -2.06 5.84 -9.07
CA TRP A 232 -2.92 5.41 -10.17
C TRP A 232 -2.93 6.49 -11.25
N GLY A 233 -2.73 6.10 -12.52
CA GLY A 233 -2.78 7.02 -13.67
C GLY A 233 -4.12 6.96 -14.42
N GLY A 234 -4.35 7.93 -15.30
CA GLY A 234 -5.55 8.03 -16.16
C GLY A 234 -6.82 8.47 -15.42
N GLU A 235 -8.01 8.08 -15.88
CA GLU A 235 -9.28 8.60 -15.35
C GLU A 235 -9.67 7.90 -14.05
N ILE A 236 -9.81 8.64 -12.96
CA ILE A 236 -10.12 8.12 -11.63
C ILE A 236 -11.40 8.77 -11.12
N GLU A 237 -12.40 7.96 -10.78
CA GLU A 237 -13.62 8.43 -10.14
C GLU A 237 -13.69 7.92 -8.69
N ILE A 238 -13.74 8.87 -7.74
CA ILE A 238 -13.90 8.55 -6.32
C ILE A 238 -15.39 8.35 -6.04
N LEU A 239 -15.76 7.14 -5.61
CA LEU A 239 -17.14 6.79 -5.31
C LEU A 239 -17.29 6.36 -3.84
N PRO A 240 -18.52 6.35 -3.28
CA PRO A 240 -18.74 6.08 -1.86
C PRO A 240 -18.30 4.69 -1.33
N ASN A 241 -18.19 3.68 -2.20
CA ASN A 241 -17.95 2.28 -1.80
C ASN A 241 -16.62 1.70 -2.34
N ASN A 242 -16.36 1.84 -3.64
CA ASN A 242 -15.17 1.39 -4.37
C ASN A 242 -14.85 2.45 -5.41
N TRP A 243 -13.58 2.78 -5.64
CA TRP A 243 -13.20 3.77 -6.64
C TRP A 243 -13.14 3.13 -8.03
N GLN A 244 -13.13 3.95 -9.06
CA GLN A 244 -12.85 3.51 -10.43
C GLN A 244 -11.55 4.15 -10.91
N ALA A 245 -10.66 3.38 -11.53
CA ALA A 245 -9.44 3.86 -12.17
C ALA A 245 -9.33 3.23 -13.57
N ASN A 246 -9.33 4.04 -14.62
CA ASN A 246 -9.35 3.64 -16.03
C ASN A 246 -10.46 2.64 -16.37
N GLY A 247 -11.66 2.90 -15.87
CA GLY A 247 -12.79 2.00 -16.07
C GLY A 247 -12.81 0.78 -15.15
N GLN A 248 -11.72 0.46 -14.46
CA GLN A 248 -11.60 -0.69 -13.55
C GLN A 248 -11.91 -0.31 -12.11
N TYR A 249 -12.56 -1.19 -11.36
CA TYR A 249 -12.84 -0.93 -9.95
C TYR A 249 -11.67 -1.25 -9.04
N ARG A 250 -11.52 -0.43 -8.01
CA ARG A 250 -10.56 -0.59 -6.94
C ARG A 250 -11.24 -0.41 -5.59
N GLN A 251 -10.86 -1.22 -4.61
CA GLN A 251 -11.37 -1.07 -3.26
C GLN A 251 -11.06 0.34 -2.74
N ASP A 252 -12.02 0.95 -2.03
CA ASP A 252 -11.80 2.25 -1.38
C ASP A 252 -10.59 2.17 -0.42
N PRO A 253 -9.48 2.90 -0.69
CA PRO A 253 -8.29 2.87 0.14
C PRO A 253 -8.55 3.33 1.58
N HIS A 254 -9.61 4.09 1.82
CA HIS A 254 -10.00 4.48 3.18
C HIS A 254 -10.47 3.30 4.02
N LYS A 255 -10.93 2.17 3.46
CA LYS A 255 -11.34 1.00 4.25
C LYS A 255 -10.15 0.45 5.05
N ALA A 256 -9.04 0.17 4.37
CA ALA A 256 -7.80 -0.28 5.01
C ALA A 256 -7.19 0.83 5.88
N ASN A 257 -7.15 2.06 5.39
CA ASN A 257 -6.50 3.16 6.09
C ASN A 257 -7.26 3.58 7.38
N ASN A 258 -8.58 3.46 7.42
CA ASN A 258 -9.36 3.69 8.65
C ASN A 258 -9.07 2.66 9.74
N TYR A 259 -8.76 1.41 9.39
CA TYR A 259 -8.31 0.42 10.35
C TYR A 259 -6.96 0.84 10.96
N LYS A 260 -5.99 1.26 10.12
CA LYS A 260 -4.69 1.82 10.57
C LYS A 260 -4.91 2.99 11.55
N CYS A 261 -5.83 3.88 11.24
CA CYS A 261 -6.15 5.05 12.09
C CYS A 261 -6.65 4.64 13.48
N LYS A 262 -7.54 3.64 13.57
CA LYS A 262 -8.06 3.12 14.85
C LYS A 262 -6.96 2.48 15.70
N VAL A 263 -6.10 1.67 15.08
CA VAL A 263 -4.97 1.03 15.76
C VAL A 263 -4.00 2.09 16.28
N LEU A 264 -3.63 3.06 15.45
CA LEU A 264 -2.68 4.12 15.83
C LEU A 264 -3.24 4.94 16.99
N LYS A 265 -4.52 5.30 16.94
CA LYS A 265 -5.18 6.02 18.03
C LYS A 265 -5.10 5.25 19.34
N SER A 266 -5.50 3.97 19.33
CA SER A 266 -5.47 3.13 20.53
C SER A 266 -4.05 2.97 21.09
N TYR A 267 -3.05 2.83 20.22
CA TYR A 267 -1.65 2.79 20.62
C TYR A 267 -1.22 4.09 21.31
N LEU A 268 -1.53 5.24 20.71
CA LEU A 268 -1.14 6.55 21.25
C LEU A 268 -1.84 6.87 22.57
N GLU A 269 -3.11 6.52 22.74
CA GLU A 269 -3.84 6.69 24.01
C GLU A 269 -3.24 5.84 25.13
N LYS A 270 -2.77 4.63 24.80
CA LYS A 270 -2.10 3.74 25.75
C LYS A 270 -0.69 4.24 26.13
N GLU A 271 0.09 4.67 25.16
CA GLU A 271 1.49 5.09 25.36
C GLU A 271 1.58 6.49 25.98
N PHE A 272 0.63 7.36 25.67
CA PHE A 272 0.55 8.72 26.17
C PHE A 272 -0.77 8.99 26.90
N PRO A 273 -1.03 8.32 28.04
CA PRO A 273 -2.29 8.44 28.78
C PRO A 273 -2.53 9.85 29.37
N TYR A 274 -1.49 10.69 29.37
CA TYR A 274 -1.54 12.08 29.85
C TYR A 274 -1.75 13.10 28.72
N PHE A 275 -1.78 12.66 27.46
CA PHE A 275 -2.03 13.54 26.32
C PHE A 275 -3.50 13.45 25.91
N ASP A 276 -4.07 14.59 25.54
CA ASP A 276 -5.35 14.62 24.83
C ASP A 276 -5.07 14.28 23.36
N ILE A 277 -5.19 13.00 23.01
CA ILE A 277 -4.88 12.51 21.66
C ILE A 277 -6.03 12.92 20.72
N PRO A 278 -5.78 13.79 19.73
CA PRO A 278 -6.81 14.20 18.79
C PRO A 278 -7.23 13.01 17.90
N TRP A 279 -8.35 13.18 17.19
CA TRP A 279 -8.80 12.19 16.22
C TRP A 279 -7.70 11.89 15.17
N VAL A 280 -7.59 10.61 14.79
CA VAL A 280 -6.67 10.14 13.75
C VAL A 280 -7.45 10.03 12.44
N ASP A 281 -7.16 10.92 11.50
CA ASP A 281 -7.84 11.00 10.20
C ASP A 281 -7.19 10.09 9.15
N SER A 282 -8.04 9.45 8.34
CA SER A 282 -7.63 8.78 7.12
C SER A 282 -7.65 9.78 5.96
N VAL A 283 -6.50 10.00 5.32
CA VAL A 283 -6.36 10.80 4.10
C VAL A 283 -5.80 9.91 2.99
N VAL A 284 -6.29 10.08 1.77
CA VAL A 284 -5.71 9.45 0.58
C VAL A 284 -5.25 10.53 -0.41
N VAL A 285 -4.09 10.34 -1.03
CA VAL A 285 -3.54 11.24 -2.05
C VAL A 285 -3.22 10.47 -3.32
N LEU A 286 -3.80 10.90 -4.43
CA LEU A 286 -3.48 10.41 -5.78
C LEU A 286 -2.30 11.21 -6.32
N THR A 287 -1.15 10.57 -6.48
CA THR A 287 0.15 11.22 -6.72
C THR A 287 0.55 11.28 -8.19
N ASN A 288 -0.18 10.59 -9.08
CA ASN A 288 0.14 10.59 -10.51
C ASN A 288 -0.33 11.92 -11.15
N PRO A 289 0.58 12.71 -11.76
CA PRO A 289 0.23 14.01 -12.35
C PRO A 289 -0.66 13.89 -13.59
N ASP A 290 -0.65 12.73 -14.26
CA ASP A 290 -1.43 12.47 -15.47
C ASP A 290 -2.82 11.91 -15.15
N ALA A 291 -3.17 11.77 -13.87
CA ALA A 291 -4.49 11.30 -13.46
C ALA A 291 -5.55 12.41 -13.56
N ILE A 292 -6.67 12.09 -14.18
CA ILE A 292 -7.86 12.94 -14.21
C ILE A 292 -8.79 12.45 -13.11
N VAL A 293 -8.92 13.20 -12.02
CA VAL A 293 -9.65 12.76 -10.84
C VAL A 293 -11.01 13.46 -10.72
N HIS A 294 -12.06 12.67 -10.61
CA HIS A 294 -13.43 13.12 -10.38
C HIS A 294 -13.85 12.88 -8.92
N ASN A 295 -14.67 13.78 -8.38
CA ASN A 295 -15.20 13.75 -7.01
C ASN A 295 -14.14 13.82 -5.89
N GLU A 296 -13.00 14.48 -6.14
CA GLU A 296 -12.03 14.74 -5.09
C GLU A 296 -12.56 15.70 -4.00
N SER A 297 -11.95 15.62 -2.83
CA SER A 297 -12.34 16.42 -1.67
C SER A 297 -11.83 17.85 -1.77
N HIS A 298 -12.68 18.80 -1.40
CA HIS A 298 -12.28 20.20 -1.35
C HIS A 298 -11.46 20.51 -0.07
N PRO A 299 -10.23 21.06 -0.15
CA PRO A 299 -9.31 21.22 0.99
C PRO A 299 -9.83 22.02 2.20
N LYS A 300 -10.86 22.87 2.01
CA LYS A 300 -11.47 23.65 3.10
C LYS A 300 -12.82 23.13 3.60
N LYS A 301 -13.41 22.13 2.92
CA LYS A 301 -14.76 21.61 3.23
C LYS A 301 -14.75 20.12 3.60
N ALA A 302 -13.65 19.41 3.35
CA ALA A 302 -13.54 18.00 3.61
C ALA A 302 -13.58 17.70 5.11
N THR A 303 -14.43 16.75 5.52
CA THR A 303 -14.65 16.40 6.93
C THR A 303 -14.32 14.95 7.25
N LYS A 304 -14.72 13.99 6.40
CA LYS A 304 -14.51 12.55 6.61
C LYS A 304 -13.92 11.92 5.36
N ASN A 305 -12.92 11.05 5.55
CA ASN A 305 -12.22 10.35 4.46
C ASN A 305 -11.82 11.28 3.29
N PRO A 306 -11.11 12.40 3.56
CA PRO A 306 -10.62 13.28 2.51
C PRO A 306 -9.70 12.55 1.51
N THR A 307 -10.00 12.71 0.23
CA THR A 307 -9.17 12.27 -0.89
C THR A 307 -8.76 13.45 -1.75
N PHE A 308 -7.48 13.56 -2.12
CA PHE A 308 -6.96 14.68 -2.91
C PHE A 308 -6.24 14.20 -4.17
N ALA A 309 -6.48 14.87 -5.31
CA ALA A 309 -5.63 14.77 -6.48
C ALA A 309 -4.42 15.69 -6.31
N GLY A 310 -3.24 15.08 -6.19
CA GLY A 310 -1.98 15.79 -6.03
C GLY A 310 -1.68 16.24 -4.60
N THR A 311 -0.39 16.44 -4.35
CA THR A 311 0.16 16.80 -3.03
C THR A 311 -0.19 18.21 -2.59
N ASP A 312 -0.42 19.13 -3.51
CA ASP A 312 -0.72 20.53 -3.21
C ASP A 312 -2.06 20.72 -2.49
N ALA A 313 -3.07 19.93 -2.87
CA ALA A 313 -4.39 19.95 -2.25
C ALA A 313 -4.32 19.46 -0.79
N LEU A 314 -3.52 18.40 -0.53
CA LEU A 314 -3.23 17.94 0.83
C LEU A 314 -2.54 19.03 1.67
N VAL A 315 -1.51 19.69 1.13
CA VAL A 315 -0.79 20.75 1.86
C VAL A 315 -1.72 21.91 2.21
N LYS A 316 -2.65 22.27 1.30
CA LYS A 316 -3.70 23.27 1.57
C LYS A 316 -4.64 22.81 2.69
N TYR A 317 -5.08 21.55 2.65
CA TYR A 317 -5.96 20.96 3.67
C TYR A 317 -5.33 20.99 5.07
N LEU A 318 -4.09 20.48 5.20
CA LEU A 318 -3.40 20.47 6.49
C LEU A 318 -3.12 21.90 7.01
N ASN A 319 -2.71 22.83 6.14
CA ASN A 319 -2.51 24.23 6.55
C ASN A 319 -3.82 24.87 7.05
N TYR A 320 -4.94 24.60 6.38
CA TYR A 320 -6.25 25.10 6.80
C TYR A 320 -6.60 24.57 8.20
N ARG A 321 -6.60 23.25 8.37
CA ARG A 321 -6.84 22.55 9.65
C ARG A 321 -5.98 23.12 10.79
N ILE A 322 -4.65 23.20 10.59
CA ILE A 322 -3.69 23.72 11.58
C ILE A 322 -4.01 25.17 11.99
N SER A 323 -4.59 25.96 11.08
CA SER A 323 -4.85 27.38 11.29
C SER A 323 -6.22 27.66 11.91
N THR A 324 -7.22 26.84 11.62
CA THR A 324 -8.61 27.12 12.00
C THR A 324 -9.11 26.32 13.19
N GLU A 325 -8.48 25.19 13.50
CA GLU A 325 -8.95 24.30 14.55
C GLU A 325 -8.27 24.50 15.90
N PRO A 326 -8.91 24.08 17.00
CA PRO A 326 -8.29 24.10 18.33
C PRO A 326 -6.98 23.33 18.36
N LYS A 327 -5.94 23.94 18.95
CA LYS A 327 -4.62 23.33 19.10
C LYS A 327 -4.60 22.48 20.37
N VAL A 328 -4.73 21.18 20.18
CA VAL A 328 -4.73 20.17 21.26
C VAL A 328 -3.30 19.77 21.63
N LEU A 329 -2.41 19.61 20.65
CA LEU A 329 -1.03 19.14 20.86
C LEU A 329 -0.01 20.29 20.77
N GLY A 330 0.79 20.47 21.82
CA GLY A 330 1.92 21.39 21.85
C GLY A 330 3.11 20.93 21.01
N PRO A 331 4.09 21.80 20.69
CA PRO A 331 5.27 21.43 19.91
C PRO A 331 6.07 20.27 20.49
N ASN A 332 6.19 20.21 21.82
CA ASN A 332 6.90 19.13 22.51
C ASN A 332 6.12 17.80 22.46
N ASP A 333 4.79 17.84 22.51
CA ASP A 333 3.95 16.64 22.48
C ASP A 333 4.03 15.99 21.11
N ARG A 334 3.91 16.78 20.04
CA ARG A 334 4.07 16.31 18.66
C ARG A 334 5.44 15.68 18.43
N LYS A 335 6.48 16.28 19.00
CA LYS A 335 7.84 15.73 18.91
C LYS A 335 7.98 14.41 19.67
N LYS A 336 7.45 14.30 20.89
CA LYS A 336 7.46 13.05 21.67
C LYS A 336 6.71 11.93 20.95
N ILE A 337 5.54 12.22 20.39
CA ILE A 337 4.78 11.27 19.58
C ILE A 337 5.62 10.84 18.37
N ALA A 338 6.19 11.78 17.62
CA ALA A 338 6.99 11.47 16.45
C ALA A 338 8.23 10.62 16.79
N ASP A 339 8.95 10.97 17.86
CA ASP A 339 10.14 10.25 18.32
C ASP A 339 9.78 8.81 18.73
N GLN A 340 8.67 8.61 19.46
CA GLN A 340 8.19 7.28 19.84
C GLN A 340 7.82 6.43 18.62
N LEU A 341 7.12 7.01 17.65
CA LEU A 341 6.77 6.28 16.41
C LEU A 341 8.03 5.93 15.61
N TRP A 342 9.04 6.80 15.59
CA TRP A 342 10.33 6.50 14.98
C TRP A 342 11.06 5.34 15.67
N ASP A 343 11.03 5.28 17.01
CA ASP A 343 11.68 4.21 17.76
C ASP A 343 11.05 2.83 17.47
N LEU A 344 9.74 2.78 17.18
CA LEU A 344 9.08 1.57 16.69
C LEU A 344 9.59 1.17 15.29
N THR A 345 9.77 2.12 14.38
CA THR A 345 10.25 1.87 13.01
C THR A 345 11.70 1.39 12.97
N GLU A 346 12.53 1.84 13.92
CA GLU A 346 13.97 1.54 13.99
C GLU A 346 14.29 0.21 14.73
N GLY A 347 13.27 -0.52 15.19
CA GLY A 347 13.41 -1.85 15.83
C GLY A 347 13.83 -2.98 14.87
N PRO A 348 14.16 -4.20 15.38
CA PRO A 348 14.52 -5.34 14.55
C PRO A 348 13.36 -5.71 13.62
N LYS A 349 13.53 -5.41 12.33
CA LYS A 349 12.53 -5.67 11.28
C LYS A 349 12.29 -7.18 11.16
N LYS A 350 11.04 -7.63 11.24
CA LYS A 350 10.66 -8.93 10.67
C LYS A 350 10.95 -8.85 9.16
N LYS A 351 11.56 -9.90 8.58
CA LYS A 351 11.73 -9.96 7.12
C LYS A 351 10.34 -9.80 6.49
N GLY A 352 10.17 -8.87 5.56
CA GLY A 352 8.92 -8.76 4.80
C GLY A 352 8.58 -10.10 4.15
N LEU A 353 7.30 -10.47 4.17
CA LEU A 353 6.80 -11.72 3.62
C LEU A 353 7.26 -11.86 2.17
N LYS A 354 8.09 -12.88 1.89
CA LYS A 354 8.50 -13.23 0.53
C LYS A 354 7.67 -14.40 0.09
N ILE A 355 6.97 -14.24 -1.03
CA ILE A 355 6.22 -15.33 -1.65
C ILE A 355 7.10 -15.93 -2.76
N PRO A 356 7.55 -17.19 -2.64
CA PRO A 356 8.42 -17.81 -3.64
C PRO A 356 7.81 -17.78 -5.04
N GLY A 357 8.60 -17.34 -6.03
CA GLY A 357 8.18 -17.32 -7.45
C GLY A 357 7.30 -16.13 -7.87
N TYR A 358 7.00 -15.19 -6.96
CA TYR A 358 6.16 -14.03 -7.26
C TYR A 358 6.83 -12.71 -6.87
N ASP A 359 6.78 -11.74 -7.77
CA ASP A 359 7.09 -10.34 -7.46
C ASP A 359 5.78 -9.63 -7.08
N ILE A 360 5.67 -9.17 -5.84
CA ILE A 360 4.51 -8.41 -5.36
C ILE A 360 4.49 -7.03 -6.02
N LEU A 361 3.37 -6.70 -6.65
CA LEU A 361 3.12 -5.43 -7.34
C LEU A 361 2.35 -4.45 -6.45
N GLU A 362 1.28 -4.92 -5.82
CA GLU A 362 0.37 -4.08 -5.03
C GLU A 362 -0.25 -4.90 -3.89
N ASN A 363 -0.49 -4.25 -2.75
CA ASN A 363 -1.31 -4.79 -1.66
C ASN A 363 -2.77 -4.38 -1.89
N ILE A 364 -3.64 -5.36 -2.16
CA ILE A 364 -5.08 -5.13 -2.40
C ILE A 364 -5.77 -4.95 -1.06
N THR A 365 -5.53 -5.86 -0.12
CA THR A 365 -6.22 -5.88 1.17
C THR A 365 -5.31 -6.49 2.22
N GLN A 366 -5.32 -5.93 3.43
CA GLN A 366 -4.56 -6.46 4.57
C GLN A 366 -5.46 -6.47 5.81
N SER A 367 -5.65 -7.67 6.37
CA SER A 367 -6.37 -7.92 7.61
C SER A 367 -5.62 -8.93 8.48
N SER A 368 -6.07 -9.08 9.73
CA SER A 368 -5.51 -9.99 10.73
C SER A 368 -5.51 -11.47 10.39
N GLU A 369 -6.35 -11.85 9.45
CA GLU A 369 -6.55 -13.24 9.06
C GLU A 369 -6.14 -13.47 7.60
N ARG A 370 -6.03 -12.39 6.79
CA ARG A 370 -5.85 -12.49 5.35
C ARG A 370 -5.13 -11.28 4.76
N LEU A 371 -4.09 -11.56 3.98
CA LEU A 371 -3.43 -10.59 3.11
C LEU A 371 -3.78 -10.90 1.66
N GLU A 372 -3.99 -9.89 0.84
CA GLU A 372 -4.26 -10.03 -0.58
C GLU A 372 -3.33 -9.15 -1.40
N PHE A 373 -2.67 -9.73 -2.39
CA PHE A 373 -1.69 -9.05 -3.22
C PHE A 373 -2.00 -9.23 -4.71
N LEU A 374 -1.70 -8.20 -5.50
CA LEU A 374 -1.42 -8.38 -6.93
C LEU A 374 0.05 -8.68 -7.10
N ALA A 375 0.35 -9.66 -7.95
CA ALA A 375 1.72 -10.02 -8.27
C ALA A 375 1.88 -10.44 -9.72
N ARG A 376 3.13 -10.46 -10.15
CA ARG A 376 3.57 -11.11 -11.39
C ARG A 376 4.42 -12.33 -11.07
N ILE A 377 4.43 -13.29 -11.98
CA ILE A 377 5.32 -14.46 -11.87
C ILE A 377 6.75 -14.00 -12.14
N GLN A 378 7.67 -14.34 -11.23
CA GLN A 378 9.07 -13.95 -11.32
C GLN A 378 9.72 -14.56 -12.58
N GLY A 379 10.45 -13.75 -13.36
CA GLY A 379 11.12 -14.19 -14.59
C GLY A 379 10.23 -14.29 -15.84
N LEU A 380 8.92 -14.02 -15.71
CA LEU A 380 7.95 -13.99 -16.81
C LEU A 380 7.28 -12.60 -16.89
N GLU A 381 8.08 -11.56 -17.11
CA GLU A 381 7.69 -10.16 -16.96
C GLU A 381 6.59 -9.67 -17.94
N LEU A 382 6.30 -10.45 -18.99
CA LEU A 382 5.24 -10.18 -19.98
C LEU A 382 3.90 -10.88 -19.66
N GLN A 383 3.72 -11.46 -18.46
CA GLN A 383 2.57 -12.30 -18.12
C GLN A 383 1.48 -11.63 -17.26
N THR A 384 0.32 -12.29 -17.29
CA THR A 384 -0.96 -12.02 -16.61
C THR A 384 -0.77 -11.74 -15.12
N ILE A 385 -1.39 -10.66 -14.63
CA ILE A 385 -1.43 -10.33 -13.19
C ILE A 385 -2.12 -11.47 -12.43
N LYS A 386 -1.57 -11.81 -11.26
CA LYS A 386 -2.10 -12.83 -10.36
C LYS A 386 -2.60 -12.18 -9.09
N ARG A 387 -3.66 -12.75 -8.51
CA ARG A 387 -4.12 -12.46 -7.16
C ARG A 387 -3.57 -13.53 -6.22
N LEU A 388 -2.89 -13.10 -5.16
CA LEU A 388 -2.43 -13.94 -4.08
C LEU A 388 -3.27 -13.67 -2.84
N ARG A 389 -3.76 -14.71 -2.17
CA ARG A 389 -4.37 -14.63 -0.85
C ARG A 389 -3.51 -15.40 0.13
N VAL A 390 -3.02 -14.73 1.17
CA VAL A 390 -2.20 -15.32 2.22
C VAL A 390 -3.03 -15.35 3.49
N PHE A 391 -3.28 -16.54 4.01
CA PHE A 391 -4.01 -16.70 5.26
C PHE A 391 -3.01 -16.76 6.42
N VAL A 392 -3.17 -15.82 7.34
CA VAL A 392 -2.30 -15.70 8.51
C VAL A 392 -3.02 -16.33 9.69
N THR A 393 -2.35 -17.26 10.37
CA THR A 393 -2.89 -17.84 11.61
C THR A 393 -2.55 -16.94 12.78
N ASP A 394 -3.55 -16.56 13.57
CA ASP A 394 -3.33 -15.76 14.78
C ASP A 394 -2.64 -16.63 15.86
N PRO A 395 -1.38 -16.34 16.25
CA PRO A 395 -0.66 -17.15 17.20
C PRO A 395 -1.24 -17.06 18.62
N THR A 396 -2.03 -16.02 18.93
CA THR A 396 -2.61 -15.78 20.25
C THR A 396 -3.85 -16.63 20.53
N LEU A 397 -4.50 -17.16 19.49
CA LEU A 397 -5.67 -18.01 19.62
C LEU A 397 -5.34 -19.33 20.35
N PRO A 398 -6.31 -19.93 21.07
CA PRO A 398 -6.21 -21.30 21.57
C PRO A 398 -5.86 -22.32 20.46
N ALA A 399 -5.25 -23.45 20.81
CA ALA A 399 -4.76 -24.43 19.83
C ALA A 399 -5.87 -24.95 18.91
N ASP A 400 -7.03 -25.26 19.47
CA ASP A 400 -8.24 -25.69 18.77
C ASP A 400 -8.82 -24.58 17.86
N ALA A 401 -8.71 -23.31 18.27
CA ALA A 401 -9.15 -22.18 17.45
C ALA A 401 -8.19 -21.92 16.27
N ARG A 402 -6.87 -22.07 16.48
CA ARG A 402 -5.87 -21.98 15.41
C ARG A 402 -6.01 -23.10 14.39
N GLU A 403 -6.29 -24.32 14.85
CA GLU A 403 -6.53 -25.46 13.97
C GLU A 403 -7.78 -25.24 13.11
N ARG A 404 -8.89 -24.79 13.72
CA ARG A 404 -10.10 -24.39 12.99
C ARG A 404 -9.84 -23.28 11.96
N GLN A 405 -9.07 -22.25 12.33
CA GLN A 405 -8.69 -21.18 11.40
C GLN A 405 -7.86 -21.70 10.22
N ARG A 406 -6.91 -22.61 10.47
CA ARG A 406 -6.09 -23.22 9.43
C ARG A 406 -6.89 -24.14 8.51
N ASN A 407 -7.77 -24.97 9.08
CA ASN A 407 -8.67 -25.82 8.30
C ASN A 407 -9.54 -24.96 7.37
N ARG A 408 -10.07 -23.85 7.91
CA ARG A 408 -10.85 -22.88 7.12
C ARG A 408 -10.04 -22.22 6.00
N ALA A 409 -8.78 -21.86 6.26
CA ALA A 409 -7.89 -21.33 5.24
C ALA A 409 -7.62 -22.33 4.10
N GLN A 410 -7.75 -23.64 4.35
CA GLN A 410 -7.59 -24.68 3.34
C GLN A 410 -8.90 -25.07 2.63
N THR A 411 -10.06 -24.61 3.14
CA THR A 411 -11.37 -25.01 2.60
C THR A 411 -11.48 -24.74 1.11
N THR A 412 -11.03 -23.58 0.62
CA THR A 412 -11.08 -23.26 -0.81
C THR A 412 -10.27 -24.24 -1.64
N LEU A 413 -9.05 -24.56 -1.21
CA LEU A 413 -8.19 -25.53 -1.91
C LEU A 413 -8.83 -26.92 -1.91
N ARG A 414 -9.37 -27.37 -0.78
CA ARG A 414 -10.04 -28.69 -0.68
C ARG A 414 -11.31 -28.77 -1.54
N ALA A 415 -12.15 -27.73 -1.50
CA ALA A 415 -13.38 -27.68 -2.27
C ALA A 415 -13.11 -27.75 -3.77
N LEU A 416 -12.11 -26.99 -4.24
CA LEU A 416 -11.78 -26.95 -5.66
C LEU A 416 -10.96 -28.15 -6.14
N ASP A 417 -10.27 -28.88 -5.24
CA ASP A 417 -9.55 -30.12 -5.60
C ASP A 417 -10.50 -31.30 -5.85
N GLN A 418 -11.65 -31.34 -5.18
CA GLN A 418 -12.68 -32.37 -5.40
C GLN A 418 -13.46 -32.17 -6.71
N VAL A 419 -13.40 -30.96 -7.28
CA VAL A 419 -14.30 -30.54 -8.36
C VAL A 419 -13.51 -30.40 -9.66
N SER A 420 -14.06 -30.94 -10.75
CA SER A 420 -13.41 -30.83 -12.06
C SER A 420 -13.30 -29.37 -12.51
N ASN A 421 -12.18 -29.01 -13.15
CA ASN A 421 -11.98 -27.67 -13.73
C ASN A 421 -13.17 -27.23 -14.59
N HIS A 422 -13.73 -26.06 -14.27
CA HIS A 422 -14.91 -25.52 -14.95
C HIS A 422 -14.72 -24.02 -15.27
N PRO A 423 -15.19 -23.51 -16.43
CA PRO A 423 -15.03 -22.10 -16.80
C PRO A 423 -15.70 -21.12 -15.83
N ASN A 424 -16.75 -21.54 -15.13
CA ASN A 424 -17.47 -20.71 -14.15
C ASN A 424 -16.99 -20.91 -12.71
N LEU A 425 -15.88 -21.61 -12.48
CA LEU A 425 -15.25 -21.75 -11.16
C LEU A 425 -13.83 -21.18 -11.21
N ILE A 426 -13.45 -20.42 -10.19
CA ILE A 426 -12.09 -19.88 -10.12
C ILE A 426 -11.09 -21.03 -9.96
N ARG A 427 -9.98 -20.95 -10.70
CA ARG A 427 -8.84 -21.85 -10.47
C ARG A 427 -7.93 -21.24 -9.42
N VAL A 428 -7.68 -22.00 -8.37
CA VAL A 428 -6.78 -21.64 -7.28
C VAL A 428 -5.68 -22.68 -7.17
N GLU A 429 -4.45 -22.22 -7.01
CA GLU A 429 -3.29 -23.09 -6.81
C GLU A 429 -2.64 -22.77 -5.46
N PRO A 430 -2.17 -23.76 -4.70
CA PRO A 430 -1.41 -23.52 -3.49
C PRO A 430 0.02 -23.06 -3.83
N VAL A 431 0.56 -22.12 -3.07
CA VAL A 431 1.98 -21.70 -3.19
C VAL A 431 2.79 -22.28 -2.01
N PRO A 432 3.72 -23.22 -2.29
CA PRO A 432 4.61 -23.75 -1.26
C PRO A 432 5.48 -22.67 -0.64
N ASN A 433 5.64 -22.70 0.67
CA ASN A 433 6.47 -21.75 1.42
C ASN A 433 7.04 -22.38 2.69
N ASP A 434 8.19 -21.87 3.13
CA ASP A 434 8.90 -22.36 4.32
C ASP A 434 8.19 -21.98 5.63
N GLU A 435 7.25 -21.02 5.58
CA GLU A 435 6.55 -20.46 6.73
C GLU A 435 5.26 -21.22 7.08
N ASN A 436 4.94 -22.29 6.33
CA ASN A 436 3.74 -23.11 6.46
C ASN A 436 2.42 -22.29 6.46
N LEU A 437 2.42 -21.17 5.73
CA LEU A 437 1.25 -20.35 5.49
C LEU A 437 0.40 -21.00 4.40
N VAL A 438 -0.92 -20.83 4.48
CA VAL A 438 -1.79 -21.18 3.35
C VAL A 438 -1.78 -19.99 2.40
N ILE A 439 -1.24 -20.20 1.20
CA ILE A 439 -1.16 -19.18 0.15
C ILE A 439 -1.88 -19.71 -1.07
N GLU A 440 -2.89 -18.99 -1.50
CA GLU A 440 -3.67 -19.25 -2.71
C GLU A 440 -3.22 -18.29 -3.80
N VAL A 441 -3.06 -18.79 -5.03
CA VAL A 441 -2.87 -17.97 -6.22
C VAL A 441 -3.97 -18.23 -7.24
N SER A 442 -4.54 -17.16 -7.79
CA SER A 442 -5.54 -17.21 -8.86
C SER A 442 -5.22 -16.20 -9.96
N ASP A 443 -5.89 -16.35 -11.11
CA ASP A 443 -5.93 -15.28 -12.11
C ASP A 443 -6.60 -14.02 -11.52
N TRP A 444 -6.17 -12.86 -11.99
CA TRP A 444 -6.82 -11.57 -11.75
C TRP A 444 -7.71 -11.19 -12.93
N SER A 445 -8.87 -10.57 -12.69
CA SER A 445 -9.69 -9.96 -13.73
C SER A 445 -9.71 -8.45 -13.60
N ASP A 446 -9.49 -7.80 -14.73
CA ASP A 446 -9.56 -6.35 -14.90
C ASP A 446 -11.00 -5.81 -14.85
N GLU A 447 -12.01 -6.66 -15.08
CA GLU A 447 -13.42 -6.25 -15.08
C GLU A 447 -14.06 -6.21 -13.67
N GLY A 448 -13.35 -6.75 -12.67
CA GLY A 448 -13.81 -6.83 -11.29
C GLY A 448 -14.90 -7.87 -11.07
N THR A 449 -15.69 -7.66 -10.02
CA THR A 449 -16.75 -8.56 -9.59
C THR A 449 -18.10 -8.20 -10.19
N LEU A 450 -19.11 -9.07 -10.09
CA LEU A 450 -20.46 -8.77 -10.54
C LEU A 450 -21.07 -7.59 -9.77
N ALA A 451 -20.69 -7.41 -8.50
CA ALA A 451 -21.06 -6.22 -7.73
C ALA A 451 -20.55 -4.93 -8.39
N ASP A 452 -19.31 -4.96 -8.88
CA ASP A 452 -18.68 -3.84 -9.57
C ASP A 452 -19.37 -3.56 -10.92
N VAL A 453 -19.72 -4.61 -11.68
CA VAL A 453 -20.49 -4.43 -12.93
C VAL A 453 -21.90 -3.86 -12.68
N LEU A 454 -22.58 -4.32 -11.63
CA LEU A 454 -23.90 -3.79 -11.23
C LEU A 454 -23.84 -2.29 -10.88
N ASP A 455 -22.83 -1.89 -10.10
CA ASP A 455 -22.62 -0.49 -9.75
C ASP A 455 -22.31 0.37 -10.99
N ARG A 456 -21.52 -0.15 -11.93
CA ARG A 456 -21.16 0.55 -13.17
C ARG A 456 -22.38 0.86 -14.01
N LYS A 457 -23.19 -0.17 -14.28
CA LYS A 457 -24.42 0.01 -15.06
C LYS A 457 -25.37 1.00 -14.38
N LYS A 458 -25.51 0.92 -13.05
CA LYS A 458 -26.32 1.86 -12.27
C LYS A 458 -25.85 3.32 -12.43
N ARG A 459 -24.55 3.59 -12.38
CA ARG A 459 -23.98 4.94 -12.55
C ARG A 459 -24.15 5.46 -13.98
N GLU A 460 -23.95 4.60 -14.97
CA GLU A 460 -24.17 4.92 -16.39
C GLU A 460 -25.66 5.11 -16.75
N GLY A 461 -26.57 4.82 -15.82
CA GLY A 461 -28.00 4.75 -16.12
C GLY A 461 -28.37 3.62 -17.09
N SER A 462 -27.46 2.68 -17.31
CA SER A 462 -27.64 1.49 -18.14
C SER A 462 -28.17 0.32 -17.30
N LYS A 463 -28.77 -0.68 -17.95
CA LYS A 463 -29.29 -1.88 -17.28
C LYS A 463 -28.80 -3.13 -17.99
N PHE A 464 -28.84 -4.27 -17.32
CA PHE A 464 -28.72 -5.53 -18.03
C PHE A 464 -29.99 -5.76 -18.86
N SER A 465 -29.79 -6.15 -20.11
CA SER A 465 -30.85 -6.77 -20.89
C SER A 465 -31.22 -8.11 -20.26
N VAL A 466 -32.43 -8.58 -20.55
CA VAL A 466 -32.88 -9.91 -20.11
C VAL A 466 -31.93 -11.00 -20.58
N ASP A 467 -31.45 -10.92 -21.82
CA ASP A 467 -30.54 -11.93 -22.39
C ASP A 467 -29.16 -11.93 -21.71
N GLU A 468 -28.60 -10.76 -21.38
CA GLU A 468 -27.36 -10.67 -20.59
C GLU A 468 -27.55 -11.28 -19.20
N ALA A 469 -28.65 -10.92 -18.51
CA ALA A 469 -28.94 -11.43 -17.18
C ALA A 469 -29.10 -12.96 -17.18
N VAL A 470 -29.84 -13.52 -18.16
CA VAL A 470 -30.01 -14.97 -18.31
C VAL A 470 -28.67 -15.67 -18.58
N LYS A 471 -27.79 -15.11 -19.41
CA LYS A 471 -26.46 -15.69 -19.67
C LYS A 471 -25.57 -15.70 -18.41
N ILE A 472 -25.60 -14.63 -17.63
CA ILE A 472 -24.87 -14.58 -16.35
C ILE A 472 -25.43 -15.62 -15.39
N ILE A 473 -26.75 -15.72 -15.26
CA ILE A 473 -27.37 -16.74 -14.40
C ILE A 473 -27.07 -18.16 -14.89
N GLN A 474 -27.04 -18.40 -16.20
CA GLN A 474 -26.64 -19.68 -16.77
C GLN A 474 -25.23 -20.07 -16.31
N GLY A 475 -24.26 -19.15 -16.40
CA GLY A 475 -22.89 -19.42 -15.97
C GLY A 475 -22.77 -19.66 -14.46
N ILE A 476 -23.50 -18.89 -13.64
CA ILE A 476 -23.52 -19.07 -12.19
C ILE A 476 -24.08 -20.46 -11.83
N VAL A 477 -25.22 -20.83 -12.41
CA VAL A 477 -25.88 -22.11 -12.13
C VAL A 477 -25.06 -23.29 -12.66
N ALA A 478 -24.42 -23.15 -13.83
CA ALA A 478 -23.49 -24.16 -14.34
C ALA A 478 -22.32 -24.39 -13.37
N GLY A 479 -21.75 -23.32 -12.79
CA GLY A 479 -20.72 -23.43 -11.75
C GLY A 479 -21.23 -24.18 -10.51
N LEU A 480 -22.42 -23.83 -10.01
CA LEU A 480 -23.04 -24.49 -8.86
C LEU A 480 -23.36 -25.96 -9.13
N SER A 481 -23.87 -26.29 -10.32
CA SER A 481 -24.20 -27.65 -10.76
C SER A 481 -22.99 -28.59 -10.62
N VAL A 482 -21.79 -28.14 -11.00
CA VAL A 482 -20.56 -28.93 -10.82
C VAL A 482 -20.16 -29.07 -9.34
N LEU A 483 -20.30 -28.02 -8.53
CA LEU A 483 -20.02 -28.08 -7.08
C LEU A 483 -20.96 -29.05 -6.36
N HIS A 484 -22.27 -28.88 -6.58
CA HIS A 484 -23.34 -29.64 -5.95
C HIS A 484 -23.28 -31.13 -6.30
N LYS A 485 -22.83 -31.47 -7.52
CA LYS A 485 -22.59 -32.87 -7.91
C LYS A 485 -21.57 -33.60 -7.03
N GLU A 486 -20.58 -32.87 -6.51
CA GLU A 486 -19.60 -33.38 -5.53
C GLU A 486 -20.08 -33.12 -4.09
N THR A 487 -21.35 -32.79 -3.89
CA THR A 487 -22.00 -32.45 -2.60
C THR A 487 -21.36 -31.26 -1.87
N VAL A 488 -20.71 -30.37 -2.64
CA VAL A 488 -20.05 -29.15 -2.15
C VAL A 488 -21.03 -27.98 -2.23
N VAL A 489 -21.41 -27.37 -1.10
CA VAL A 489 -22.36 -26.24 -1.05
C VAL A 489 -21.62 -24.93 -0.76
N HIS A 490 -21.78 -23.90 -1.60
CA HIS A 490 -20.96 -22.68 -1.55
C HIS A 490 -21.21 -21.83 -0.30
N ARG A 491 -22.48 -21.59 0.07
CA ARG A 491 -22.96 -20.89 1.29
C ARG A 491 -22.61 -19.40 1.44
N ASP A 492 -21.92 -18.80 0.49
CA ASP A 492 -21.57 -17.37 0.47
C ASP A 492 -21.67 -16.81 -0.96
N LEU A 493 -22.72 -17.20 -1.69
CA LEU A 493 -22.92 -16.74 -3.06
C LEU A 493 -23.53 -15.34 -3.06
N ARG A 494 -22.79 -14.38 -3.61
CA ARG A 494 -23.16 -12.96 -3.67
C ARG A 494 -22.37 -12.25 -4.78
N PRO A 495 -22.82 -11.10 -5.30
CA PRO A 495 -22.17 -10.44 -6.42
C PRO A 495 -20.68 -10.13 -6.22
N GLU A 496 -20.22 -9.91 -5.00
CA GLU A 496 -18.81 -9.65 -4.65
C GLU A 496 -17.92 -10.91 -4.75
N ASN A 497 -18.53 -12.10 -4.74
CA ASN A 497 -17.87 -13.39 -4.83
C ASN A 497 -18.00 -14.01 -6.24
N ILE A 498 -18.35 -13.20 -7.24
CA ILE A 498 -18.46 -13.61 -8.64
C ILE A 498 -17.56 -12.68 -9.45
N LEU A 499 -16.44 -13.20 -9.95
CA LEU A 499 -15.54 -12.47 -10.84
C LEU A 499 -16.13 -12.44 -12.25
N MET A 500 -16.01 -11.32 -12.95
CA MET A 500 -16.48 -11.18 -14.33
C MET A 500 -15.30 -11.21 -15.30
N ASP A 501 -15.40 -12.00 -16.36
CA ASP A 501 -14.51 -11.98 -17.53
C ASP A 501 -15.38 -11.84 -18.78
N GLY A 502 -15.63 -10.61 -19.19
CA GLY A 502 -16.70 -10.25 -20.11
C GLY A 502 -18.07 -10.61 -19.54
N ASN A 503 -18.83 -11.42 -20.29
CA ASN A 503 -20.12 -11.96 -19.84
C ASN A 503 -20.01 -13.33 -19.15
N VAL A 504 -18.79 -13.78 -18.82
CA VAL A 504 -18.57 -15.06 -18.15
C VAL A 504 -18.42 -14.81 -16.64
N PRO A 505 -19.37 -15.28 -15.82
CA PRO A 505 -19.25 -15.22 -14.36
C PRO A 505 -18.38 -16.38 -13.85
N VAL A 506 -17.50 -16.09 -12.90
CA VAL A 506 -16.59 -17.07 -12.29
C VAL A 506 -16.75 -17.02 -10.77
N LEU A 507 -17.25 -18.10 -10.19
CA LEU A 507 -17.50 -18.20 -8.74
C LEU A 507 -16.17 -18.28 -7.97
N MET A 508 -16.06 -17.55 -6.86
CA MET A 508 -14.87 -17.47 -6.03
C MET A 508 -15.20 -17.31 -4.54
N ASN A 509 -14.17 -17.33 -3.67
CA ASN A 509 -14.28 -17.28 -2.21
C ASN A 509 -15.06 -18.47 -1.60
N PHE A 510 -14.43 -19.64 -1.60
CA PHE A 510 -14.97 -20.89 -1.04
C PHE A 510 -14.66 -21.06 0.46
N ASP A 511 -14.32 -19.97 1.16
CA ASP A 511 -13.87 -19.99 2.55
C ASP A 511 -14.94 -20.52 3.54
N TYR A 512 -16.22 -20.53 3.16
CA TYR A 512 -17.36 -20.98 3.98
C TYR A 512 -18.07 -22.22 3.42
N THR A 513 -17.51 -22.76 2.34
CA THR A 513 -18.07 -23.90 1.63
C THR A 513 -18.18 -25.10 2.55
N TYR A 514 -19.27 -25.84 2.40
CA TYR A 514 -19.43 -27.15 2.99
C TYR A 514 -18.81 -28.18 2.06
N ILE A 515 -17.96 -29.04 2.63
CA ILE A 515 -17.33 -30.16 1.95
C ILE A 515 -17.64 -31.41 2.79
N PRO A 516 -18.17 -32.49 2.20
CA PRO A 516 -18.29 -33.76 2.91
C PRO A 516 -16.89 -34.33 3.17
N ASP A 517 -16.62 -34.76 4.41
CA ASP A 517 -15.35 -35.38 4.79
C ASP A 517 -15.60 -36.75 5.45
N ASP A 518 -14.73 -37.72 5.17
CA ASP A 518 -14.80 -39.12 5.67
C ASP A 518 -14.53 -39.20 7.19
N HIS A 519 -14.12 -38.10 7.82
CA HIS A 519 -13.69 -38.02 9.22
C HIS A 519 -14.61 -37.22 10.16
N GLY A 520 -15.84 -36.92 9.73
CA GLY A 520 -16.91 -36.46 10.62
C GLY A 520 -17.11 -34.95 10.65
N SER A 521 -18.28 -34.53 10.15
CA SER A 521 -19.09 -33.34 10.49
C SER A 521 -18.40 -32.13 11.16
N GLU A 522 -17.28 -31.63 10.64
CA GLU A 522 -16.82 -30.27 10.94
C GLU A 522 -17.53 -29.31 9.98
N TYR A 523 -18.67 -28.79 10.39
CA TYR A 523 -19.29 -27.66 9.70
C TYR A 523 -18.33 -26.49 9.68
N THR A 524 -17.99 -25.97 8.50
CA THR A 524 -17.25 -24.70 8.38
C THR A 524 -18.03 -23.63 9.15
N VAL A 525 -17.39 -23.05 10.18
CA VAL A 525 -17.99 -22.04 11.05
C VAL A 525 -18.31 -20.81 10.22
N LEU A 526 -19.60 -20.53 10.08
CA LEU A 526 -20.11 -19.32 9.44
C LEU A 526 -19.73 -18.07 10.25
N PRO A 527 -19.69 -16.87 9.62
CA PRO A 527 -19.62 -15.60 10.33
C PRO A 527 -20.74 -15.46 11.36
N ASP A 528 -20.63 -14.46 12.25
CA ASP A 528 -21.70 -14.18 13.20
C ASP A 528 -23.04 -13.90 12.50
N SER A 529 -24.13 -14.39 13.09
CA SER A 529 -25.47 -14.36 12.49
C SER A 529 -25.93 -12.95 12.09
N LYS A 530 -25.46 -11.91 12.80
CA LYS A 530 -25.76 -10.50 12.47
C LYS A 530 -25.08 -10.04 11.18
N THR A 531 -23.84 -10.45 10.92
CA THR A 531 -23.12 -10.08 9.69
C THR A 531 -23.72 -10.80 8.49
N LEU A 532 -24.10 -12.07 8.64
CA LEU A 532 -24.79 -12.82 7.59
C LEU A 532 -26.17 -12.23 7.26
N ALA A 533 -26.96 -11.91 8.29
CA ALA A 533 -28.29 -11.32 8.13
C ALA A 533 -28.27 -9.93 7.47
N ALA A 534 -27.13 -9.23 7.44
CA ALA A 534 -27.02 -7.94 6.79
C ALA A 534 -26.96 -8.02 5.26
N SER A 535 -26.70 -9.20 4.68
CA SER A 535 -26.64 -9.39 3.24
C SER A 535 -28.01 -9.80 2.68
N PRO A 536 -28.57 -9.09 1.68
CA PRO A 536 -29.81 -9.51 1.03
C PRO A 536 -29.62 -10.76 0.16
N PHE A 537 -28.38 -11.14 -0.18
CA PHE A 537 -28.11 -12.26 -1.07
C PHE A 537 -28.04 -13.61 -0.34
N LEU A 538 -27.88 -13.62 0.98
CA LEU A 538 -27.71 -14.85 1.74
C LEU A 538 -29.04 -15.37 2.24
N ALA A 539 -29.22 -16.69 2.15
CA ALA A 539 -30.46 -17.34 2.51
C ALA A 539 -30.70 -17.29 4.03
N PRO A 540 -31.96 -17.08 4.48
CA PRO A 540 -32.26 -16.85 5.89
C PRO A 540 -31.94 -18.03 6.81
N GLU A 541 -32.05 -19.27 6.32
CA GLU A 541 -31.75 -20.48 7.09
C GLU A 541 -30.30 -20.52 7.62
N LEU A 542 -29.34 -19.93 6.90
CA LEU A 542 -27.92 -19.94 7.28
C LEU A 542 -27.66 -19.31 8.66
N TYR A 543 -28.51 -18.37 9.08
CA TYR A 543 -28.32 -17.63 10.34
C TYR A 543 -29.53 -17.72 11.29
N ILE A 544 -30.64 -18.32 10.87
CA ILE A 544 -31.76 -18.68 11.76
C ILE A 544 -31.44 -19.97 12.54
N ASP A 545 -31.10 -21.04 11.84
CA ASP A 545 -30.85 -22.36 12.44
C ASP A 545 -29.54 -23.02 11.96
N GLY A 546 -28.83 -22.38 11.03
CA GLY A 546 -27.56 -22.85 10.49
C GLY A 546 -27.70 -24.01 9.49
N GLN A 547 -28.92 -24.35 9.09
CA GLN A 547 -29.19 -25.37 8.09
C GLN A 547 -28.81 -24.87 6.70
N PHE A 548 -28.42 -25.79 5.82
CA PHE A 548 -28.13 -25.49 4.42
C PHE A 548 -28.38 -26.72 3.54
N SER A 549 -28.58 -26.47 2.25
CA SER A 549 -28.64 -27.45 1.16
C SER A 549 -28.29 -26.75 -0.15
N GLU A 550 -28.36 -27.44 -1.29
CA GLU A 550 -28.22 -26.79 -2.61
C GLU A 550 -29.21 -25.62 -2.78
N ALA A 551 -30.44 -25.79 -2.26
CA ALA A 551 -31.48 -24.77 -2.24
C ALA A 551 -31.06 -23.46 -1.53
N THR A 552 -30.03 -23.50 -0.68
CA THR A 552 -29.43 -22.32 -0.05
C THR A 552 -28.67 -21.47 -1.06
N ASP A 553 -27.85 -22.07 -1.92
CA ASP A 553 -27.16 -21.33 -2.98
C ASP A 553 -28.15 -20.87 -4.06
N LEU A 554 -29.19 -21.67 -4.33
CA LEU A 554 -30.23 -21.32 -5.31
C LEU A 554 -31.08 -20.12 -4.89
N PHE A 555 -31.29 -19.89 -3.59
CA PHE A 555 -31.86 -18.64 -3.11
C PHE A 555 -31.03 -17.43 -3.54
N SER A 556 -29.71 -17.50 -3.33
CA SER A 556 -28.77 -16.46 -3.73
C SER A 556 -28.82 -16.22 -5.24
N VAL A 557 -28.93 -17.27 -6.06
CA VAL A 557 -29.15 -17.16 -7.52
C VAL A 557 -30.41 -16.35 -7.82
N GLY A 558 -31.53 -16.63 -7.14
CA GLY A 558 -32.77 -15.90 -7.32
C GLY A 558 -32.64 -14.40 -7.04
N VAL A 559 -32.01 -14.05 -5.91
CA VAL A 559 -31.77 -12.65 -5.53
C VAL A 559 -30.82 -11.95 -6.51
N ILE A 560 -29.77 -12.63 -6.96
CA ILE A 560 -28.85 -12.11 -7.98
C ILE A 560 -29.60 -11.88 -9.29
N PHE A 561 -30.43 -12.83 -9.73
CA PHE A 561 -31.19 -12.70 -10.98
C PHE A 561 -32.15 -11.51 -10.93
N TYR A 562 -32.90 -11.37 -9.82
CA TYR A 562 -33.72 -10.20 -9.59
C TYR A 562 -32.91 -8.90 -9.67
N THR A 563 -31.74 -8.88 -9.01
CA THR A 563 -30.89 -7.69 -8.92
C THR A 563 -30.31 -7.30 -10.28
N LEU A 564 -29.94 -8.26 -11.12
CA LEU A 564 -29.50 -8.00 -12.50
C LEU A 564 -30.57 -7.28 -13.32
N LEU A 565 -31.82 -7.72 -13.20
CA LEU A 565 -32.94 -7.14 -13.94
C LEU A 565 -33.38 -5.79 -13.36
N CYS A 566 -33.63 -5.73 -12.05
CA CYS A 566 -34.21 -4.57 -11.38
C CYS A 566 -33.19 -3.51 -10.92
N GLY A 567 -31.89 -3.82 -10.95
CA GLY A 567 -30.78 -2.92 -10.56
C GLY A 567 -30.65 -2.69 -9.06
N LYS A 568 -31.50 -3.33 -8.25
CA LYS A 568 -31.45 -3.35 -6.78
C LYS A 568 -31.99 -4.69 -6.27
N PRO A 569 -31.55 -5.16 -5.08
CA PRO A 569 -32.12 -6.35 -4.47
C PRO A 569 -33.60 -6.14 -4.12
N PRO A 570 -34.39 -7.22 -4.01
CA PRO A 570 -35.83 -7.14 -3.75
C PRO A 570 -36.17 -6.66 -2.33
N PHE A 571 -35.24 -6.80 -1.39
CA PHE A 571 -35.32 -6.41 0.02
C PHE A 571 -33.93 -5.96 0.52
N ALA A 572 -33.85 -5.26 1.65
CA ALA A 572 -32.55 -4.81 2.19
C ALA A 572 -31.82 -5.93 2.95
N ASN A 573 -32.58 -6.83 3.57
CA ASN A 573 -32.09 -8.07 4.18
C ASN A 573 -33.11 -9.21 3.97
N SER A 574 -32.67 -10.46 3.94
CA SER A 574 -33.54 -11.61 3.67
C SER A 574 -34.53 -11.94 4.79
N MET A 575 -34.41 -11.34 5.98
CA MET A 575 -35.42 -11.47 7.04
C MET A 575 -36.73 -10.75 6.71
N GLU A 576 -36.71 -9.74 5.84
CA GLU A 576 -37.93 -9.06 5.38
C GLU A 576 -38.91 -10.03 4.70
N LEU A 577 -38.45 -11.20 4.22
CA LEU A 577 -39.32 -12.25 3.68
C LEU A 577 -40.32 -12.82 4.71
N LEU A 578 -40.03 -12.70 6.00
CA LEU A 578 -40.97 -13.06 7.08
C LEU A 578 -42.19 -12.14 7.10
N ASP A 579 -42.01 -10.87 6.72
CA ASP A 579 -43.06 -9.84 6.78
C ASP A 579 -44.01 -9.90 5.56
N VAL A 580 -43.57 -10.50 4.45
CA VAL A 580 -44.26 -10.46 3.15
C VAL A 580 -44.80 -11.82 2.69
N GLN A 581 -45.21 -12.68 3.63
CA GLN A 581 -45.83 -13.99 3.36
C GLN A 581 -44.98 -14.91 2.46
N ASN A 582 -43.68 -15.07 2.76
CA ASN A 582 -42.84 -16.13 2.18
C ASN A 582 -42.51 -15.95 0.67
N GLY A 583 -42.38 -14.70 0.18
CA GLY A 583 -42.00 -14.45 -1.23
C GLY A 583 -41.81 -12.97 -1.63
N LEU A 584 -41.76 -12.71 -2.93
CA LEU A 584 -41.65 -11.36 -3.50
C LEU A 584 -42.96 -10.56 -3.36
N THR A 585 -42.86 -9.25 -3.11
CA THR A 585 -44.01 -8.33 -3.06
C THR A 585 -44.59 -8.02 -4.44
N GLU A 586 -45.80 -7.46 -4.49
CA GLU A 586 -46.41 -6.96 -5.72
C GLU A 586 -45.55 -5.88 -6.41
N GLU A 587 -44.87 -5.02 -5.64
CA GLU A 587 -43.94 -4.03 -6.18
C GLU A 587 -42.75 -4.71 -6.87
N ASN A 588 -42.20 -5.76 -6.26
CA ASN A 588 -41.10 -6.52 -6.84
C ASN A 588 -41.52 -7.19 -8.16
N ILE A 589 -42.70 -7.79 -8.20
CA ILE A 589 -43.25 -8.44 -9.40
C ILE A 589 -43.50 -7.40 -10.50
N SER A 590 -44.07 -6.25 -10.15
CA SER A 590 -44.30 -5.14 -11.09
C SER A 590 -42.99 -4.62 -11.69
N CYS A 591 -41.89 -4.58 -10.93
CA CYS A 591 -40.57 -4.23 -11.45
C CYS A 591 -40.15 -5.17 -12.58
N LEU A 592 -40.20 -6.49 -12.35
CA LEU A 592 -39.80 -7.50 -13.34
C LEU A 592 -40.63 -7.40 -14.63
N GLN A 593 -41.95 -7.22 -14.50
CA GLN A 593 -42.84 -7.04 -15.64
C GLN A 593 -42.49 -5.80 -16.48
N LYS A 594 -42.18 -4.67 -15.83
CA LYS A 594 -41.81 -3.41 -16.52
C LYS A 594 -40.52 -3.52 -17.33
N ILE A 595 -39.61 -4.42 -16.93
CA ILE A 595 -38.33 -4.66 -17.62
C ILE A 595 -38.49 -5.63 -18.81
N GLY A 596 -39.68 -6.21 -18.99
CA GLY A 596 -39.96 -7.14 -20.08
C GLY A 596 -39.52 -8.57 -19.79
N ALA A 597 -39.33 -8.94 -18.51
CA ALA A 597 -39.15 -10.33 -18.14
C ALA A 597 -40.42 -11.13 -18.49
N ASN A 598 -40.24 -12.28 -19.17
CA ASN A 598 -41.37 -13.13 -19.55
C ASN A 598 -41.88 -13.96 -18.35
N GLN A 599 -43.03 -14.60 -18.52
CA GLN A 599 -43.64 -15.37 -17.44
C GLN A 599 -42.73 -16.48 -16.88
N ALA A 600 -41.92 -17.11 -17.74
CA ALA A 600 -41.00 -18.17 -17.31
C ALA A 600 -39.89 -17.62 -16.39
N ILE A 601 -39.31 -16.45 -16.71
CA ILE A 601 -38.33 -15.77 -15.85
C ILE A 601 -38.97 -15.37 -14.51
N LEU A 602 -40.18 -14.81 -14.54
CA LEU A 602 -40.90 -14.44 -13.32
C LEU A 602 -41.11 -15.66 -12.41
N THR A 603 -41.64 -16.74 -12.97
CA THR A 603 -41.90 -17.98 -12.24
C THR A 603 -40.61 -18.57 -11.66
N LEU A 604 -39.52 -18.56 -12.43
CA LEU A 604 -38.22 -19.04 -11.96
C LEU A 604 -37.72 -18.22 -10.76
N ILE A 605 -37.67 -16.88 -10.89
CA ILE A 605 -37.22 -16.00 -9.78
C ILE A 605 -38.10 -16.19 -8.53
N GLN A 606 -39.42 -16.30 -8.71
CA GLN A 606 -40.36 -16.53 -7.60
C GLN A 606 -40.18 -17.91 -6.93
N SER A 607 -39.77 -18.93 -7.68
CA SER A 607 -39.49 -20.25 -7.11
C SER A 607 -38.20 -20.28 -6.30
N LEU A 608 -37.21 -19.47 -6.66
CA LEU A 608 -35.91 -19.38 -5.98
C LEU A 608 -35.98 -18.53 -4.70
N ILE A 609 -36.75 -17.43 -4.71
CA ILE A 609 -36.87 -16.51 -3.58
C ILE A 609 -38.06 -16.91 -2.69
N ARG A 610 -37.85 -17.97 -1.91
CA ARG A 610 -38.78 -18.44 -0.85
C ARG A 610 -38.07 -18.44 0.50
N LEU A 611 -38.78 -18.12 1.58
CA LEU A 611 -38.21 -18.18 2.93
C LEU A 611 -38.00 -19.64 3.36
N ASP A 612 -38.97 -20.55 3.14
CA ASP A 612 -38.74 -21.98 3.35
C ASP A 612 -37.90 -22.56 2.21
N ARG A 613 -36.80 -23.24 2.55
CA ARG A 613 -35.92 -23.89 1.58
C ARG A 613 -36.57 -25.09 0.89
N THR A 614 -37.56 -25.74 1.50
CA THR A 614 -38.25 -26.88 0.87
C THR A 614 -39.22 -26.47 -0.24
N ASP A 615 -39.62 -25.19 -0.25
CA ASP A 615 -40.45 -24.61 -1.31
C ASP A 615 -39.63 -24.19 -2.55
N ARG A 616 -38.30 -24.27 -2.47
CA ARG A 616 -37.38 -23.95 -3.57
C ARG A 616 -37.07 -25.20 -4.41
N PRO A 617 -36.61 -25.06 -5.64
CA PRO A 617 -35.95 -26.14 -6.37
C PRO A 617 -34.79 -26.71 -5.54
N GLN A 618 -34.65 -28.04 -5.53
CA GLN A 618 -33.70 -28.73 -4.67
C GLN A 618 -32.37 -29.06 -5.36
N GLU A 619 -32.32 -29.03 -6.69
CA GLU A 619 -31.14 -29.39 -7.47
C GLU A 619 -30.75 -28.27 -8.43
N ALA A 620 -29.46 -27.90 -8.47
CA ALA A 620 -28.98 -26.88 -9.41
C ALA A 620 -29.11 -27.29 -10.88
N ALA A 621 -29.04 -28.59 -11.18
CA ALA A 621 -29.19 -29.12 -12.53
C ALA A 621 -30.58 -28.82 -13.13
N ASP A 622 -31.65 -28.86 -12.33
CA ASP A 622 -33.01 -28.50 -12.77
C ASP A 622 -33.08 -27.04 -13.20
N ILE A 623 -32.39 -26.16 -12.46
CA ILE A 623 -32.34 -24.73 -12.75
C ILE A 623 -31.47 -24.46 -13.97
N GLU A 624 -30.36 -25.20 -14.14
CA GLU A 624 -29.51 -25.10 -15.31
C GLU A 624 -30.31 -25.39 -16.57
N GLN A 625 -31.12 -26.46 -16.57
CA GLN A 625 -32.00 -26.81 -17.67
C GLN A 625 -33.05 -25.72 -17.93
N GLN A 626 -33.76 -25.25 -16.90
CA GLN A 626 -34.77 -24.19 -17.06
C GLN A 626 -34.16 -22.91 -17.64
N VAL A 627 -32.98 -22.51 -17.18
CA VAL A 627 -32.27 -21.32 -17.69
C VAL A 627 -31.80 -21.53 -19.14
N GLN A 628 -31.37 -22.75 -19.49
CA GLN A 628 -31.02 -23.08 -20.87
C GLN A 628 -32.23 -23.01 -21.80
N GLU A 629 -33.40 -23.44 -21.34
CA GLU A 629 -34.67 -23.34 -22.08
C GLU A 629 -35.07 -21.88 -22.35
N LEU A 630 -34.78 -20.97 -21.41
CA LEU A 630 -35.01 -19.52 -21.59
C LEU A 630 -34.15 -18.93 -22.74
N LEU A 631 -33.00 -19.52 -23.02
CA LEU A 631 -32.11 -19.11 -24.12
C LEU A 631 -32.50 -19.73 -25.46
N THR A 632 -33.25 -20.83 -25.46
CA THR A 632 -33.72 -21.52 -26.68
C THR A 632 -35.11 -21.03 -27.10
N LYS A 633 -35.18 -19.94 -27.86
CA LYS A 633 -36.33 -19.70 -28.76
C LYS A 633 -36.25 -20.64 -29.98
N PRO A 634 -37.37 -21.00 -30.65
CA PRO A 634 -37.31 -21.67 -31.94
C PRO A 634 -36.45 -20.83 -32.88
N LYS A 635 -35.43 -21.44 -33.48
CA LYS A 635 -34.57 -20.80 -34.49
C LYS A 635 -35.44 -20.36 -35.67
N GLU A 636 -35.75 -19.07 -35.75
CA GLU A 636 -35.51 -18.40 -37.02
C GLU A 636 -33.99 -18.25 -37.11
N GLU A 637 -33.37 -18.95 -38.04
CA GLU A 637 -31.97 -18.74 -38.41
C GLU A 637 -31.82 -17.33 -38.97
N LYS A 638 -31.70 -16.35 -38.08
CA LYS A 638 -30.86 -15.19 -38.36
C LYS A 638 -29.43 -15.65 -38.09
N PRO A 639 -28.49 -15.46 -39.03
CA PRO A 639 -27.13 -15.91 -38.85
C PRO A 639 -26.61 -15.31 -37.54
N ARG A 640 -26.07 -16.18 -36.67
CA ARG A 640 -25.25 -15.77 -35.54
C ARG A 640 -24.22 -14.79 -36.06
N SER A 641 -24.09 -13.64 -35.41
CA SER A 641 -23.22 -12.55 -35.83
C SER A 641 -21.76 -13.01 -35.91
N THR A 642 -21.38 -13.59 -37.04
CA THR A 642 -20.01 -13.60 -37.52
C THR A 642 -19.61 -12.15 -37.71
N ASN A 643 -18.41 -11.75 -37.27
CA ASN A 643 -17.84 -10.50 -37.76
C ASN A 643 -17.97 -10.50 -39.30
N GLU A 644 -18.53 -9.45 -39.89
CA GLU A 644 -18.56 -9.33 -41.35
C GLU A 644 -17.12 -9.46 -41.86
N PRO A 645 -16.86 -10.28 -42.90
CA PRO A 645 -15.52 -10.44 -43.41
C PRO A 645 -14.92 -9.09 -43.81
N LEU A 646 -13.74 -8.77 -43.28
CA LEU A 646 -13.01 -7.56 -43.65
C LEU A 646 -12.71 -7.59 -45.15
N GLN A 647 -12.88 -6.45 -45.81
CA GLN A 647 -12.64 -6.29 -47.23
C GLN A 647 -11.18 -5.90 -47.51
N PRO A 648 -10.64 -6.24 -48.69
CA PRO A 648 -9.36 -5.70 -49.15
C PRO A 648 -9.33 -4.17 -49.07
N GLY A 649 -8.33 -3.63 -48.37
CA GLY A 649 -8.17 -2.19 -48.13
C GLY A 649 -8.68 -1.70 -46.78
N ASP A 650 -9.40 -2.53 -46.00
CA ASP A 650 -9.77 -2.19 -44.63
C ASP A 650 -8.52 -2.06 -43.75
N SER A 651 -8.49 -1.06 -42.87
CA SER A 651 -7.43 -0.89 -41.90
C SER A 651 -7.91 -1.24 -40.49
N HIS A 652 -7.13 -2.06 -39.79
CA HIS A 652 -7.34 -2.40 -38.39
C HIS A 652 -6.04 -2.17 -37.61
N ASP A 653 -6.04 -1.11 -36.79
CA ASP A 653 -4.86 -0.60 -36.09
C ASP A 653 -3.68 -0.34 -37.04
N VAL A 654 -2.57 -1.06 -36.90
CA VAL A 654 -1.36 -0.92 -37.75
C VAL A 654 -1.35 -1.84 -38.97
N TYR A 655 -2.46 -2.50 -39.30
CA TYR A 655 -2.56 -3.48 -40.37
C TYR A 655 -3.58 -3.07 -41.44
N GLU A 656 -3.20 -3.22 -42.71
CA GLU A 656 -4.06 -3.10 -43.89
C GLU A 656 -4.40 -4.51 -44.42
N ILE A 657 -5.68 -4.81 -44.58
CA ILE A 657 -6.16 -6.11 -45.07
C ILE A 657 -5.91 -6.22 -46.57
N ILE A 658 -5.23 -7.28 -46.99
CA ILE A 658 -5.01 -7.59 -48.40
C ILE A 658 -6.14 -8.51 -48.90
N GLU A 659 -6.36 -9.63 -48.20
CA GLU A 659 -7.38 -10.62 -48.57
C GLU A 659 -7.70 -11.57 -47.40
N LEU A 660 -8.88 -12.17 -47.42
CA LEU A 660 -9.24 -13.29 -46.55
C LEU A 660 -8.60 -14.57 -47.08
N ILE A 661 -7.73 -15.21 -46.29
CA ILE A 661 -7.01 -16.44 -46.70
C ILE A 661 -7.61 -17.72 -46.12
N GLY A 662 -8.50 -17.62 -45.13
CA GLY A 662 -9.22 -18.79 -44.62
C GLY A 662 -10.19 -18.48 -43.51
N GLN A 663 -11.18 -19.35 -43.31
CA GLN A 663 -12.14 -19.26 -42.21
C GLN A 663 -12.24 -20.60 -41.51
N GLY A 664 -11.96 -20.60 -40.20
CA GLY A 664 -12.13 -21.73 -39.32
C GLY A 664 -13.42 -21.61 -38.50
N ARG A 665 -13.62 -22.57 -37.59
CA ARG A 665 -14.78 -22.60 -36.69
C ARG A 665 -14.80 -21.46 -35.67
N GLU A 666 -13.63 -20.94 -35.32
CA GLU A 666 -13.44 -19.97 -34.22
C GLU A 666 -12.86 -18.62 -34.69
N ALA A 667 -12.39 -18.52 -35.94
CA ALA A 667 -11.70 -17.34 -36.43
C ALA A 667 -11.68 -17.25 -37.97
N GLN A 668 -11.55 -16.03 -38.47
CA GLN A 668 -11.15 -15.72 -39.84
C GLN A 668 -9.65 -15.40 -39.87
N VAL A 669 -8.96 -15.77 -40.96
CA VAL A 669 -7.54 -15.50 -41.16
C VAL A 669 -7.37 -14.66 -42.41
N TYR A 670 -6.68 -13.54 -42.28
CA TYR A 670 -6.43 -12.58 -43.35
C TYR A 670 -4.94 -12.50 -43.66
N SER A 671 -4.61 -12.31 -44.93
CA SER A 671 -3.31 -11.78 -45.34
C SER A 671 -3.36 -10.26 -45.16
N ALA A 672 -2.42 -9.70 -44.41
CA ALA A 672 -2.41 -8.28 -44.06
C ALA A 672 -1.00 -7.69 -44.17
N ARG A 673 -0.91 -6.37 -44.31
CA ARG A 673 0.34 -5.61 -44.39
C ARG A 673 0.48 -4.70 -43.18
N LYS A 674 1.59 -4.80 -42.45
CA LYS A 674 1.92 -3.91 -41.33
C LYS A 674 2.49 -2.58 -41.83
N ILE A 675 2.28 -1.48 -41.09
CA ILE A 675 3.00 -0.21 -41.31
C ILE A 675 4.52 -0.49 -41.27
N GLY A 676 5.20 -0.32 -42.42
CA GLY A 676 6.59 -0.74 -42.64
C GLY A 676 6.79 -1.81 -43.73
N GLY A 677 5.73 -2.34 -44.32
CA GLY A 677 5.76 -3.16 -45.54
C GLY A 677 5.85 -4.68 -45.34
N GLN A 678 5.90 -5.15 -44.09
CA GLN A 678 5.93 -6.59 -43.80
C GLN A 678 4.53 -7.22 -43.95
N GLN A 679 4.46 -8.35 -44.68
CA GLN A 679 3.24 -9.13 -44.84
C GLN A 679 3.10 -10.16 -43.70
N VAL A 680 1.89 -10.26 -43.13
CA VAL A 680 1.57 -11.13 -41.99
C VAL A 680 0.24 -11.85 -42.21
N ALA A 681 0.04 -12.96 -41.49
CA ALA A 681 -1.27 -13.60 -41.37
C ALA A 681 -1.94 -13.11 -40.07
N LEU A 682 -3.06 -12.40 -40.20
CA LEU A 682 -3.86 -11.89 -39.10
C LEU A 682 -5.01 -12.85 -38.81
N LYS A 683 -5.02 -13.49 -37.64
CA LYS A 683 -6.12 -14.37 -37.21
C LYS A 683 -7.07 -13.60 -36.31
N LEU A 684 -8.26 -13.30 -36.82
CA LEU A 684 -9.33 -12.59 -36.13
C LEU A 684 -10.36 -13.59 -35.59
N PHE A 685 -10.43 -13.72 -34.27
CA PHE A 685 -11.40 -14.61 -33.63
C PHE A 685 -12.81 -14.01 -33.64
N PHE A 686 -13.83 -14.87 -33.68
CA PHE A 686 -15.22 -14.43 -33.54
C PHE A 686 -15.47 -13.88 -32.14
N HIS A 687 -16.36 -12.88 -32.03
CA HIS A 687 -16.59 -12.14 -30.79
C HIS A 687 -17.08 -13.04 -29.64
N GLU A 688 -17.73 -14.15 -29.95
CA GLU A 688 -18.17 -15.16 -28.97
C GLU A 688 -17.04 -16.02 -28.38
N ILE A 689 -15.83 -15.98 -28.93
CA ILE A 689 -14.71 -16.79 -28.43
C ILE A 689 -14.10 -16.11 -27.20
N PRO A 690 -14.08 -16.78 -26.03
CA PRO A 690 -13.54 -16.19 -24.80
C PRO A 690 -12.09 -15.77 -24.99
N ARG A 691 -11.72 -14.57 -24.51
CA ARG A 691 -10.35 -14.05 -24.61
C ARG A 691 -9.32 -15.03 -24.04
N LYS A 692 -9.66 -15.76 -22.97
CA LYS A 692 -8.83 -16.83 -22.40
C LYS A 692 -8.49 -17.93 -23.41
N ARG A 693 -9.42 -18.35 -24.27
CA ARG A 693 -9.18 -19.36 -25.32
C ARG A 693 -8.19 -18.84 -26.37
N ILE A 694 -8.28 -17.57 -26.73
CA ILE A 694 -7.39 -16.87 -27.67
C ILE A 694 -5.98 -16.76 -27.08
N VAL A 695 -5.89 -16.26 -25.84
CA VAL A 695 -4.62 -16.10 -25.12
C VAL A 695 -3.94 -17.45 -24.86
N ASN A 696 -4.70 -18.50 -24.53
CA ASN A 696 -4.14 -19.85 -24.35
C ASN A 696 -3.58 -20.42 -25.65
N GLU A 697 -4.23 -20.20 -26.79
CA GLU A 697 -3.69 -20.62 -28.09
C GLU A 697 -2.34 -19.95 -28.38
N HIS A 698 -2.27 -18.63 -28.16
CA HIS A 698 -1.05 -17.86 -28.33
C HIS A 698 0.06 -18.33 -27.39
N LYS A 699 -0.26 -18.56 -26.11
CA LYS A 699 0.68 -19.11 -25.12
C LYS A 699 1.25 -20.47 -25.56
N HIS A 700 0.40 -21.38 -26.03
CA HIS A 700 0.86 -22.68 -26.51
C HIS A 700 1.74 -22.57 -27.76
N LEU A 701 1.40 -21.69 -28.71
CA LEU A 701 2.20 -21.50 -29.92
C LEU A 701 3.55 -20.83 -29.64
N LEU A 702 3.64 -19.93 -28.64
CA LEU A 702 4.92 -19.34 -28.22
C LEU A 702 5.87 -20.36 -27.57
N LEU A 703 5.34 -21.37 -26.89
CA LEU A 703 6.14 -22.42 -26.23
C LEU A 703 6.69 -23.46 -27.20
N VAL A 704 6.20 -23.50 -28.45
CA VAL A 704 6.58 -24.51 -29.43
C VAL A 704 7.57 -23.94 -30.44
N GLN A 705 8.84 -24.31 -30.31
CA GLN A 705 9.87 -24.02 -31.30
C GLN A 705 10.03 -25.21 -32.25
N SER A 706 9.31 -25.18 -33.36
CA SER A 706 9.40 -26.20 -34.41
C SER A 706 9.33 -25.55 -35.79
N PRO A 707 10.16 -25.98 -36.76
CA PRO A 707 10.08 -25.49 -38.14
C PRO A 707 8.79 -25.91 -38.87
N PHE A 708 7.98 -26.80 -38.27
CA PHE A 708 6.72 -27.30 -38.83
C PHE A 708 5.47 -26.66 -38.22
N ILE A 709 5.63 -25.73 -37.27
CA ILE A 709 4.52 -25.08 -36.55
C ILE A 709 4.62 -23.57 -36.76
N LEU A 710 3.47 -22.93 -36.99
CA LEU A 710 3.40 -21.49 -37.28
C LEU A 710 3.93 -20.67 -36.11
N HIS A 711 4.77 -19.68 -36.41
CA HIS A 711 5.31 -18.75 -35.43
C HIS A 711 4.37 -17.55 -35.23
N VAL A 712 4.17 -17.13 -33.99
CA VAL A 712 3.27 -16.03 -33.64
C VAL A 712 4.06 -14.79 -33.25
N TYR A 713 3.78 -13.67 -33.90
CA TYR A 713 4.50 -12.40 -33.71
C TYR A 713 3.87 -11.48 -32.65
N GLY A 714 2.60 -11.71 -32.27
CA GLY A 714 1.85 -10.92 -31.29
C GLY A 714 0.37 -11.31 -31.23
N ILE A 715 -0.37 -10.71 -30.30
CA ILE A 715 -1.85 -10.66 -30.27
C ILE A 715 -2.27 -9.22 -30.49
#